data_AF-A0A9W9LLT3-F1
#
_entry.id   AF-A0A9W9LLT3-F1
#
_cell.length_a   1.000
_cell.length_b   1.000
_cell.length_c   1.000
_cell.angle_alpha   90.00
_cell.angle_beta   90.00
_cell.angle_gamma   90.00
#
_symmetry.space_group_name_H-M   'P 1'
#
loop_
_entity.id
_entity.type
_entity.pdbx_description
1 polymer ?
#
loop_
_entity_poly.entity_id
_entity_poly.type
_entity_poly.pdbx_seq_one_letter_code
_entity_poly.pdbx_strand_id
1 'polypeptide(L)'
;MTDAGGSVSSFRSRPTGTSSAAQETASPWKYYITIDGQQYRLPEDGTSTEIVLDDGSLLVLGTDTVSINDQEVNFHDRNSESSEFSADGRKFVVDEGFDDADGSGGSGGSGGSDPTGSIKTLSELGDTENSISTGLDKLASGIKSWTSGGADSEISSLSDTIDSAISDMNRLLSPMRNLAEASGTELDNLTPEGARVIFDAYPKLERGKDILSSMNKLLRGLSKLQKTTLNNVKTHWLKYVSGSGALLAARESVKSLHAHQWDEALKHNSTPLFSRSTRTTFSPSTSTSDRNETEPTGSSIPYWIETKRGTPYSTFKNMIQSLDGGTGTQSAYKDAYGQSYITKLTPFQAKLLRKKEFIKFVDYYPSVLDQPPEDPIVEDYVVSHRGLEAGQDGLFVTSSQSKLHTRSRQCTRKKDSPSHLKMISANQFGRPTKEYTYDSTGGAGTTIYIIDSGFRTDQTDVKWSPLSSRQVSTWVVPNELTLHGIANEKRKPADHTDWTGHGTSVASVAGGTEFGVASDADLYLVKVKNAYTDDDGVVQHAQTQQPATLEAMRHILDHIERNNKQGKAVINYSLGLSILDEGSKEGNKGSEERKQSREKRHERHKEMFLNFERDLKDLDAVLVISAGNDPNTRLEHRIPQMLGREDNAFITVGGVDEDGQIYRKSTPQGENGGSLTVWAQAVNVRCYTNNLVPRAKSGTSLAAPAVVK
;
A
#
# COMPACT_ATOMS: atom_id res chain seq x y z
N MET A 1 -11.32 -53.90 -47.45
CA MET A 1 -12.34 -53.40 -48.38
C MET A 1 -12.94 -52.17 -47.72
N THR A 2 -12.75 -50.93 -48.16
CA THR A 2 -12.06 -50.35 -49.32
C THR A 2 -11.74 -48.92 -48.93
N ASP A 3 -10.53 -48.47 -49.29
CA ASP A 3 -9.97 -47.13 -49.14
C ASP A 3 -10.81 -46.02 -49.76
N ALA A 4 -10.63 -44.80 -49.25
CA ALA A 4 -10.29 -43.65 -50.08
C ALA A 4 -9.78 -42.48 -49.22
N GLY A 5 -8.53 -42.09 -49.45
CA GLY A 5 -7.87 -40.92 -48.87
C GLY A 5 -8.31 -39.60 -49.52
N GLY A 6 -8.17 -38.51 -48.77
CA GLY A 6 -8.41 -37.14 -49.20
C GLY A 6 -7.25 -36.23 -48.81
N SER A 7 -6.61 -35.69 -49.84
CA SER A 7 -5.43 -34.81 -49.88
C SER A 7 -5.59 -33.49 -49.12
N VAL A 8 -4.48 -33.03 -48.53
CA VAL A 8 -4.28 -31.70 -47.90
C VAL A 8 -3.89 -30.68 -48.97
N SER A 9 -4.63 -29.57 -49.08
CA SER A 9 -4.19 -28.38 -49.81
C SER A 9 -4.14 -27.15 -48.90
N SER A 10 -3.02 -26.45 -48.98
CA SER A 10 -2.67 -25.28 -48.19
C SER A 10 -3.25 -24.00 -48.81
N PHE A 11 -3.97 -23.22 -48.01
CA PHE A 11 -4.30 -21.83 -48.35
C PHE A 11 -3.54 -20.88 -47.42
N ARG A 12 -2.60 -20.13 -48.01
CA ARG A 12 -1.99 -18.94 -47.41
C ARG A 12 -3.02 -17.80 -47.44
N SER A 13 -3.44 -17.31 -46.28
CA SER A 13 -4.14 -16.04 -46.13
C SER A 13 -3.14 -14.93 -45.74
N ARG A 14 -3.19 -13.83 -46.50
CA ARG A 14 -2.47 -12.56 -46.27
C ARG A 14 -2.85 -11.95 -44.91
N PRO A 15 -1.93 -11.24 -44.23
CA PRO A 15 -2.28 -10.46 -43.05
C PRO A 15 -2.96 -9.16 -43.47
N THR A 16 -4.18 -8.95 -42.98
CA THR A 16 -4.84 -7.65 -42.93
C THR A 16 -4.20 -6.83 -41.80
N GLY A 17 -3.56 -5.72 -42.14
CA GLY A 17 -3.09 -4.75 -41.15
C GLY A 17 -4.27 -4.12 -40.43
N THR A 18 -4.41 -4.40 -39.14
CA THR A 18 -5.23 -3.62 -38.22
C THR A 18 -4.41 -2.44 -37.73
N SER A 19 -4.80 -1.22 -38.09
CA SER A 19 -4.29 -0.02 -37.42
C SER A 19 -4.66 -0.12 -35.95
N SER A 20 -3.67 -0.01 -35.07
CA SER A 20 -3.90 0.10 -33.63
C SER A 20 -4.74 1.36 -33.40
N ALA A 21 -5.98 1.20 -32.94
CA ALA A 21 -6.68 2.27 -32.27
C ALA A 21 -5.80 2.68 -31.07
N ALA A 22 -5.32 3.92 -31.07
CA ALA A 22 -4.70 4.50 -29.89
C ALA A 22 -5.71 4.34 -28.74
N GLN A 23 -5.32 3.65 -27.66
CA GLN A 23 -6.07 3.70 -26.42
C GLN A 23 -6.08 5.16 -25.99
N GLU A 24 -7.23 5.83 -26.10
CA GLU A 24 -7.49 7.07 -25.38
C GLU A 24 -7.25 6.76 -23.90
N THR A 25 -6.13 7.26 -23.38
CA THR A 25 -5.90 7.28 -21.93
C THR A 25 -6.94 8.22 -21.36
N ALA A 26 -8.01 7.65 -20.82
CA ALA A 26 -9.06 8.41 -20.17
C ALA A 26 -8.41 9.34 -19.13
N SER A 27 -8.68 10.65 -19.27
CA SER A 27 -8.25 11.67 -18.31
C SER A 27 -8.66 11.22 -16.90
N PRO A 28 -7.74 11.16 -15.91
CA PRO A 28 -8.02 10.67 -14.57
C PRO A 28 -8.75 11.71 -13.69
N TRP A 29 -9.69 12.49 -14.26
CA TRP A 29 -10.27 13.69 -13.62
C TRP A 29 -11.76 13.88 -13.94
N LYS A 30 -12.58 12.82 -13.91
CA LYS A 30 -13.83 12.83 -14.70
C LYS A 30 -15.07 13.42 -14.04
N TYR A 31 -15.25 13.30 -12.72
CA TYR A 31 -16.58 13.51 -12.15
C TYR A 31 -16.68 14.59 -11.06
N TYR A 32 -17.72 15.40 -11.20
CA TYR A 32 -18.13 16.40 -10.22
C TYR A 32 -19.57 16.18 -9.80
N ILE A 33 -19.88 16.48 -8.55
CA ILE A 33 -21.24 16.57 -8.03
C ILE A 33 -21.62 18.03 -7.84
N THR A 34 -22.75 18.45 -8.39
CA THR A 34 -23.38 19.74 -8.12
C THR A 34 -24.54 19.55 -7.16
N ILE A 35 -24.42 20.11 -5.95
CA ILE A 35 -25.46 20.11 -4.92
C ILE A 35 -25.58 21.49 -4.30
N ASP A 36 -26.82 21.99 -4.16
CA ASP A 36 -27.12 23.34 -3.67
C ASP A 36 -26.34 24.47 -4.36
N GLY A 37 -26.16 24.31 -5.68
CA GLY A 37 -25.42 25.22 -6.54
C GLY A 37 -23.91 25.24 -6.29
N GLN A 38 -23.36 24.32 -5.51
CA GLN A 38 -21.92 24.13 -5.34
C GLN A 38 -21.47 22.85 -6.02
N GLN A 39 -20.37 22.96 -6.74
CA GLN A 39 -19.72 21.83 -7.38
C GLN A 39 -18.60 21.33 -6.47
N TYR A 40 -18.59 20.02 -6.22
CA TYR A 40 -17.55 19.33 -5.48
C TYR A 40 -16.98 18.21 -6.32
N ARG A 41 -15.70 17.91 -6.11
CA ARG A 41 -15.04 16.85 -6.85
C ARG A 41 -15.20 15.50 -6.16
N LEU A 42 -15.48 14.45 -6.95
CA LEU A 42 -15.50 13.08 -6.43
C LEU A 42 -14.07 12.53 -6.28
N PRO A 43 -13.73 11.86 -5.16
CA PRO A 43 -12.41 11.25 -4.97
C PRO A 43 -12.22 10.06 -5.90
N GLU A 44 -11.05 9.93 -6.55
CA GLU A 44 -10.76 8.79 -7.44
C GLU A 44 -9.82 7.76 -6.82
N ASP A 45 -9.23 8.09 -5.67
CA ASP A 45 -8.25 7.29 -4.94
C ASP A 45 -8.90 6.27 -3.98
N GLY A 46 -10.21 6.07 -4.08
CA GLY A 46 -11.00 5.24 -3.16
C GLY A 46 -11.13 5.83 -1.76
N THR A 47 -10.66 7.06 -1.53
CA THR A 47 -10.91 7.76 -0.26
C THR A 47 -12.29 8.41 -0.27
N SER A 48 -12.77 8.83 0.91
CA SER A 48 -13.96 9.65 1.02
C SER A 48 -13.62 11.09 1.39
N THR A 49 -14.42 12.02 0.89
CA THR A 49 -14.40 13.43 1.31
C THR A 49 -15.68 13.72 2.07
N GLU A 50 -15.55 13.99 3.36
CA GLU A 50 -16.63 14.53 4.18
C GLU A 50 -16.73 16.04 3.94
N ILE A 51 -17.93 16.56 3.74
CA ILE A 51 -18.25 17.98 3.54
C ILE A 51 -19.46 18.32 4.40
N VAL A 52 -19.38 19.39 5.19
CA VAL A 52 -20.51 19.86 5.99
C VAL A 52 -21.28 20.91 5.20
N LEU A 53 -22.52 20.60 4.81
CA LEU A 53 -23.39 21.46 4.00
C LEU A 53 -23.90 22.66 4.80
N ASP A 54 -24.58 23.58 4.11
CA ASP A 54 -25.06 24.87 4.64
C ASP A 54 -26.12 24.77 5.75
N ASP A 55 -26.80 23.63 5.86
CA ASP A 55 -27.71 23.31 6.96
C ASP A 55 -27.04 22.47 8.08
N GLY A 56 -25.75 22.20 7.94
CA GLY A 56 -24.94 21.37 8.83
C GLY A 56 -25.12 19.85 8.68
N SER A 57 -25.83 19.38 7.65
CA SER A 57 -25.82 17.96 7.25
C SER A 57 -24.44 17.56 6.73
N LEU A 58 -24.13 16.25 6.82
CA LEU A 58 -22.87 15.70 6.37
C LEU A 58 -23.05 15.06 4.99
N LEU A 59 -22.39 15.64 4.00
CA LEU A 59 -22.19 15.07 2.67
C LEU A 59 -20.89 14.24 2.68
N VAL A 60 -20.96 12.97 2.28
CA VAL A 60 -19.80 12.10 2.11
C VAL A 60 -19.68 11.72 0.65
N LEU A 61 -18.59 12.15 0.02
CA LEU A 61 -18.28 11.87 -1.38
C LEU A 61 -17.31 10.69 -1.45
N GLY A 62 -17.72 9.60 -2.10
CA GLY A 62 -16.86 8.49 -2.52
C GLY A 62 -16.63 8.52 -4.03
N THR A 63 -15.88 7.53 -4.54
CA THR A 63 -15.58 7.44 -5.98
C THR A 63 -16.82 7.22 -6.84
N ASP A 64 -17.73 6.37 -6.36
CA ASP A 64 -18.97 5.99 -7.04
C ASP A 64 -20.20 6.11 -6.14
N THR A 65 -20.04 6.75 -4.98
CA THR A 65 -21.08 6.92 -3.97
C THR A 65 -21.15 8.35 -3.45
N VAL A 66 -22.36 8.78 -3.11
CA VAL A 66 -22.63 10.02 -2.39
C VAL A 66 -23.57 9.67 -1.23
N SER A 67 -23.24 10.06 -0.02
CA SER A 67 -24.11 9.89 1.15
C SER A 67 -24.44 11.21 1.80
N ILE A 68 -25.71 11.43 2.15
CA ILE A 68 -26.17 12.58 2.93
C ILE A 68 -26.91 12.05 4.15
N ASN A 69 -26.46 12.38 5.35
CA ASN A 69 -27.05 11.90 6.62
C ASN A 69 -27.28 10.37 6.62
N ASP A 70 -26.24 9.62 6.24
CA ASP A 70 -26.22 8.15 6.12
C ASP A 70 -27.13 7.55 5.02
N GLN A 71 -27.81 8.38 4.22
CA GLN A 71 -28.49 7.92 3.01
C GLN A 71 -27.53 7.93 1.82
N GLU A 72 -27.01 6.75 1.49
CA GLU A 72 -26.10 6.53 0.37
C GLU A 72 -26.84 6.35 -0.96
N VAL A 73 -26.29 6.95 -2.02
CA VAL A 73 -26.69 6.79 -3.41
C VAL A 73 -25.46 6.37 -4.21
N ASN A 74 -25.56 5.22 -4.86
CA ASN A 74 -24.54 4.71 -5.78
C ASN A 74 -24.93 5.06 -7.23
N PHE A 75 -23.95 5.47 -8.02
CA PHE A 75 -24.16 5.90 -9.40
C PHE A 75 -23.29 5.16 -10.42
N HIS A 76 -22.95 3.89 -10.17
CA HIS A 76 -22.10 3.02 -11.00
C HIS A 76 -22.69 2.70 -12.40
N ASP A 77 -24.02 2.74 -12.59
CA ASP A 77 -24.70 2.37 -13.83
C ASP A 77 -25.03 3.57 -14.74
N ARG A 78 -24.01 4.35 -15.14
CA ARG A 78 -24.21 5.52 -16.02
C ARG A 78 -24.10 5.16 -17.50
N ASN A 79 -25.19 5.36 -18.22
CA ASN A 79 -25.20 5.38 -19.69
C ASN A 79 -25.49 6.79 -20.26
N SER A 80 -25.50 7.86 -19.45
CA SER A 80 -25.80 9.23 -19.91
C SER A 80 -24.89 10.31 -19.28
N GLU A 81 -24.63 11.37 -20.05
CA GLU A 81 -23.69 12.49 -19.77
C GLU A 81 -24.09 13.40 -18.59
N SER A 82 -25.24 13.17 -17.96
CA SER A 82 -25.67 13.84 -16.73
C SER A 82 -26.76 12.99 -16.08
N SER A 83 -26.80 12.91 -14.76
CA SER A 83 -27.87 12.21 -14.01
C SER A 83 -28.21 12.99 -12.75
N GLU A 84 -29.51 13.28 -12.58
CA GLU A 84 -30.05 13.85 -11.34
C GLU A 84 -30.35 12.73 -10.34
N PHE A 85 -29.86 12.89 -9.12
CA PHE A 85 -30.03 11.98 -8.00
C PHE A 85 -30.63 12.71 -6.80
N SER A 86 -31.06 11.96 -5.79
CA SER A 86 -31.49 12.54 -4.53
C SER A 86 -31.12 11.70 -3.32
N ALA A 87 -30.61 12.35 -2.27
CA ALA A 87 -30.34 11.77 -0.96
C ALA A 87 -30.85 12.73 0.13
N ASP A 88 -31.49 12.21 1.16
CA ASP A 88 -32.14 12.97 2.25
C ASP A 88 -33.03 14.13 1.75
N GLY A 89 -33.77 13.87 0.66
CA GLY A 89 -34.63 14.87 0.02
C GLY A 89 -33.92 16.00 -0.74
N ARG A 90 -32.58 16.06 -0.71
CA ARG A 90 -31.77 16.97 -1.51
C ARG A 90 -31.50 16.38 -2.88
N LYS A 91 -31.60 17.22 -3.92
CA LYS A 91 -31.26 16.85 -5.30
C LYS A 91 -29.82 17.23 -5.58
N PHE A 92 -29.13 16.37 -6.32
CA PHE A 92 -27.80 16.67 -6.82
C PHE A 92 -27.63 16.09 -8.21
N VAL A 93 -26.77 16.73 -9.00
CA VAL A 93 -26.41 16.27 -10.34
C VAL A 93 -24.98 15.80 -10.29
N VAL A 94 -24.65 14.75 -11.02
CA VAL A 94 -23.26 14.36 -11.20
C VAL A 94 -22.96 14.26 -12.68
N ASP A 95 -21.93 14.98 -13.10
CA ASP A 95 -21.62 15.21 -14.51
C ASP A 95 -20.17 14.80 -14.82
N GLU A 96 -19.92 14.40 -16.08
CA GLU A 96 -18.58 14.22 -16.62
C GLU A 96 -18.05 15.56 -17.14
N GLY A 97 -16.98 16.07 -16.55
CA GLY A 97 -16.32 17.30 -17.03
C GLY A 97 -16.98 18.61 -16.57
N PHE A 98 -16.32 19.71 -16.94
CA PHE A 98 -16.55 21.07 -16.42
C PHE A 98 -17.41 21.87 -17.39
N ASP A 99 -18.55 22.41 -16.95
CA ASP A 99 -19.20 23.55 -17.62
C ASP A 99 -18.44 24.82 -17.22
N ASP A 100 -17.99 25.61 -18.20
CA ASP A 100 -17.45 26.98 -18.05
C ASP A 100 -18.51 27.97 -17.54
N ALA A 101 -19.18 27.64 -16.43
CA ALA A 101 -20.17 28.47 -15.79
C ALA A 101 -19.49 29.44 -14.81
N ASP A 102 -18.68 30.36 -15.34
CA ASP A 102 -18.60 31.73 -14.83
C ASP A 102 -18.04 32.66 -15.91
N GLY A 103 -18.93 33.02 -16.83
CA GLY A 103 -18.71 34.12 -17.76
C GLY A 103 -18.69 35.46 -17.01
N SER A 104 -17.50 35.93 -16.64
CA SER A 104 -17.25 37.37 -16.44
C SER A 104 -15.98 37.82 -17.16
N GLY A 105 -16.16 38.13 -18.46
CA GLY A 105 -15.52 39.25 -19.15
C GLY A 105 -14.00 39.41 -19.10
N GLY A 106 -13.29 38.73 -20.01
CA GLY A 106 -11.90 39.02 -20.35
C GLY A 106 -11.52 38.47 -21.71
N SER A 107 -11.82 39.22 -22.78
CA SER A 107 -11.40 38.90 -24.15
C SER A 107 -9.87 38.82 -24.25
N GLY A 108 -9.34 37.61 -24.46
CA GLY A 108 -7.91 37.41 -24.72
C GLY A 108 -7.58 36.04 -25.31
N GLY A 109 -7.60 35.94 -26.64
CA GLY A 109 -6.84 34.98 -27.46
C GLY A 109 -6.81 33.50 -27.07
N SER A 110 -7.54 32.68 -27.83
CA SER A 110 -7.26 31.24 -28.00
C SER A 110 -5.88 31.05 -28.65
N GLY A 111 -4.80 31.22 -27.89
CA GLY A 111 -3.45 30.80 -28.24
C GLY A 111 -3.20 29.45 -27.58
N GLY A 112 -2.72 28.46 -28.35
CA GLY A 112 -2.32 27.17 -27.80
C GLY A 112 -1.41 27.40 -26.59
N SER A 113 -1.89 26.95 -25.42
CA SER A 113 -1.22 27.18 -24.14
C SER A 113 0.06 26.37 -24.14
N ASP A 114 1.17 27.03 -24.46
CA ASP A 114 2.50 26.50 -24.28
C ASP A 114 2.62 26.01 -22.82
N PRO A 115 2.84 24.70 -22.57
CA PRO A 115 2.94 24.14 -21.22
C PRO A 115 4.09 24.76 -20.42
N THR A 116 5.10 25.35 -21.09
CA THR A 116 6.12 26.15 -20.40
C THR A 116 5.51 27.38 -19.71
N GLY A 117 4.41 27.93 -20.23
CA GLY A 117 3.63 29.00 -19.61
C GLY A 117 2.94 28.55 -18.33
N SER A 118 2.31 27.38 -18.30
CA SER A 118 1.67 26.83 -17.08
C SER A 118 2.69 26.50 -15.99
N ILE A 119 3.85 25.94 -16.37
CA ILE A 119 4.93 25.60 -15.42
C ILE A 119 5.62 26.87 -14.92
N LYS A 120 5.85 27.85 -15.79
CA LYS A 120 6.35 29.17 -15.40
C LYS A 120 5.36 29.89 -14.48
N THR A 121 4.06 29.74 -14.73
CA THR A 121 3.03 30.27 -13.82
C THR A 121 3.14 29.60 -12.46
N LEU A 122 3.33 28.27 -12.39
CA LEU A 122 3.57 27.57 -11.12
C LEU A 122 4.83 28.07 -10.40
N SER A 123 5.93 28.31 -11.11
CA SER A 123 7.17 28.80 -10.50
C SER A 123 7.10 30.28 -10.04
N GLU A 124 6.26 31.09 -10.70
CA GLU A 124 6.03 32.50 -10.34
C GLU A 124 5.01 32.68 -9.20
N LEU A 125 4.32 31.60 -8.78
CA LEU A 125 3.28 31.65 -7.74
C LEU A 125 3.81 31.54 -6.30
N GLY A 126 5.12 31.64 -6.05
CA GLY A 126 5.71 31.53 -4.70
C GLY A 126 5.08 32.46 -3.64
N ASP A 127 4.65 33.67 -4.02
CA ASP A 127 3.91 34.58 -3.12
C ASP A 127 2.50 34.08 -2.78
N THR A 128 1.85 33.41 -3.74
CA THR A 128 0.51 32.82 -3.59
C THR A 128 0.55 31.61 -2.65
N GLU A 129 1.61 30.79 -2.71
CA GLU A 129 1.80 29.65 -1.83
C GLU A 129 1.96 30.06 -0.36
N ASN A 130 2.74 31.13 -0.11
CA ASN A 130 2.90 31.70 1.23
C ASN A 130 1.59 32.26 1.78
N SER A 131 0.79 32.90 0.93
CA SER A 131 -0.54 33.40 1.28
C SER A 131 -1.48 32.26 1.68
N ILE A 132 -1.54 31.17 0.90
CA ILE A 132 -2.37 29.99 1.21
C ILE A 132 -1.94 29.35 2.51
N SER A 133 -0.64 29.07 2.68
CA SER A 133 -0.11 28.45 3.91
C SER A 133 -0.44 29.30 5.14
N THR A 134 -0.27 30.62 5.04
CA THR A 134 -0.62 31.57 6.11
C THR A 134 -2.12 31.61 6.39
N GLY A 135 -2.94 31.61 5.33
CA GLY A 135 -4.41 31.58 5.43
C GLY A 135 -4.91 30.31 6.12
N LEU A 136 -4.37 29.15 5.73
CA LEU A 136 -4.68 27.86 6.34
C LEU A 136 -4.23 27.80 7.81
N ASP A 137 -3.08 28.37 8.16
CA ASP A 137 -2.59 28.41 9.55
C ASP A 137 -3.47 29.32 10.44
N LYS A 138 -3.89 30.47 9.92
CA LYS A 138 -4.86 31.35 10.59
C LYS A 138 -6.21 30.65 10.77
N LEU A 139 -6.68 29.98 9.73
CA LEU A 139 -7.94 29.23 9.76
C LEU A 139 -7.89 28.09 10.79
N ALA A 140 -6.83 27.28 10.78
CA ALA A 140 -6.64 26.19 11.74
C ALA A 140 -6.63 26.71 13.18
N SER A 141 -5.93 27.82 13.41
CA SER A 141 -5.87 28.46 14.72
C SER A 141 -7.23 29.02 15.16
N GLY A 142 -7.94 29.69 14.26
CA GLY A 142 -9.26 30.26 14.54
C GLY A 142 -10.32 29.19 14.80
N ILE A 143 -10.35 28.12 14.01
CA ILE A 143 -11.25 26.98 14.23
C ILE A 143 -10.94 26.32 15.58
N LYS A 144 -9.66 26.11 15.90
CA LYS A 144 -9.26 25.53 17.19
C LYS A 144 -9.68 26.42 18.35
N SER A 145 -9.54 27.74 18.24
CA SER A 145 -10.03 28.70 19.25
C SER A 145 -11.54 28.57 19.44
N TRP A 146 -12.30 28.67 18.35
CA TRP A 146 -13.76 28.66 18.40
C TRP A 146 -14.35 27.32 18.92
N THR A 147 -13.77 26.20 18.50
CA THR A 147 -14.17 24.86 18.97
C THR A 147 -13.87 24.66 20.45
N SER A 148 -12.86 25.36 20.98
CA SER A 148 -12.48 25.36 22.41
C SER A 148 -13.31 26.31 23.29
N GLY A 149 -14.35 26.94 22.73
CA GLY A 149 -15.20 27.89 23.45
C GLY A 149 -14.91 29.37 23.18
N GLY A 150 -14.13 29.69 22.14
CA GLY A 150 -13.96 31.06 21.64
C GLY A 150 -15.28 31.70 21.19
N ALA A 151 -15.30 33.04 21.14
CA ALA A 151 -16.49 33.81 20.79
C ALA A 151 -16.86 33.68 19.31
N ASP A 152 -18.16 33.71 18.99
CA ASP A 152 -18.63 33.61 17.60
C ASP A 152 -18.13 34.77 16.70
N SER A 153 -17.76 35.91 17.30
CA SER A 153 -17.13 37.03 16.58
C SER A 153 -15.74 36.71 16.01
N GLU A 154 -15.01 35.74 16.58
CA GLU A 154 -13.72 35.28 16.06
C GLU A 154 -13.87 34.56 14.71
N ILE A 155 -15.06 34.01 14.46
CA ILE A 155 -15.36 33.30 13.23
C ILE A 155 -15.68 34.24 12.08
N SER A 156 -16.36 35.36 12.34
CA SER A 156 -16.71 36.31 11.27
C SER A 156 -15.46 36.81 10.54
N SER A 157 -14.32 36.95 11.23
CA SER A 157 -13.04 37.30 10.62
C SER A 157 -12.39 36.16 9.80
N LEU A 158 -12.87 34.92 9.93
CA LEU A 158 -12.37 33.80 9.14
C LEU A 158 -12.93 33.81 7.72
N SER A 159 -14.10 34.41 7.46
CA SER A 159 -14.70 34.45 6.12
C SER A 159 -13.74 35.07 5.10
N ASP A 160 -13.17 36.25 5.41
CA ASP A 160 -12.23 36.94 4.52
C ASP A 160 -10.93 36.13 4.33
N THR A 161 -10.50 35.40 5.36
CA THR A 161 -9.32 34.54 5.31
C THR A 161 -9.58 33.34 4.40
N ILE A 162 -10.78 32.75 4.46
CA ILE A 162 -11.20 31.63 3.62
C ILE A 162 -11.36 32.10 2.17
N ASP A 163 -12.00 33.24 1.92
CA ASP A 163 -12.16 33.80 0.57
C ASP A 163 -10.79 34.02 -0.09
N SER A 164 -9.83 34.59 0.67
CA SER A 164 -8.46 34.79 0.19
C SER A 164 -7.77 33.46 -0.13
N ALA A 165 -7.88 32.47 0.77
CA ALA A 165 -7.29 31.15 0.56
C ALA A 165 -7.91 30.42 -0.65
N ILE A 166 -9.22 30.48 -0.84
CA ILE A 166 -9.90 29.90 -2.02
C ILE A 166 -9.42 30.57 -3.30
N SER A 167 -9.36 31.91 -3.31
CA SER A 167 -8.86 32.68 -4.46
C SER A 167 -7.44 32.27 -4.83
N ASP A 168 -6.55 32.17 -3.84
CA ASP A 168 -5.17 31.77 -4.07
C ASP A 168 -5.04 30.30 -4.50
N MET A 169 -5.84 29.38 -3.91
CA MET A 169 -5.90 27.99 -4.36
C MET A 169 -6.39 27.87 -5.80
N ASN A 170 -7.37 28.67 -6.23
CA ASN A 170 -7.82 28.70 -7.62
C ASN A 170 -6.71 29.15 -8.57
N ARG A 171 -5.86 30.10 -8.17
CA ARG A 171 -4.70 30.55 -8.95
C ARG A 171 -3.65 29.44 -9.13
N LEU A 172 -3.48 28.55 -8.14
CA LEU A 172 -2.62 27.36 -8.26
C LEU A 172 -3.30 26.23 -9.05
N LEU A 173 -4.57 25.97 -8.79
CA LEU A 173 -5.31 24.86 -9.40
C LEU A 173 -5.50 25.04 -10.90
N SER A 174 -5.67 26.27 -11.38
CA SER A 174 -5.85 26.55 -12.81
C SER A 174 -4.70 26.04 -13.70
N PRO A 175 -3.42 26.39 -13.48
CA PRO A 175 -2.32 25.84 -14.28
C PRO A 175 -2.12 24.33 -14.07
N MET A 176 -2.38 23.80 -12.87
CA MET A 176 -2.32 22.36 -12.61
C MET A 176 -3.37 21.59 -13.39
N ARG A 177 -4.60 22.13 -13.46
CA ARG A 177 -5.70 21.58 -14.25
C ARG A 177 -5.36 21.54 -15.73
N ASN A 178 -4.83 22.65 -16.27
CA ASN A 178 -4.38 22.69 -17.65
C ASN A 178 -3.31 21.61 -17.94
N LEU A 179 -2.38 21.37 -17.00
CA LEU A 179 -1.39 20.29 -17.12
C LEU A 179 -1.97 18.89 -16.94
N ALA A 180 -3.05 18.75 -16.17
CA ALA A 180 -3.78 17.50 -15.97
C ALA A 180 -4.61 17.12 -17.19
N GLU A 181 -5.09 18.10 -17.94
CA GLU A 181 -5.86 17.96 -19.18
C GLU A 181 -4.96 17.88 -20.42
N ALA A 182 -3.72 18.37 -20.30
CA ALA A 182 -2.71 18.32 -21.33
C ALA A 182 -2.45 16.88 -21.82
N SER A 183 -2.43 16.69 -23.14
CA SER A 183 -2.24 15.37 -23.75
C SER A 183 -0.76 15.12 -24.07
N GLY A 184 -0.28 13.89 -23.78
CA GLY A 184 1.01 13.29 -24.18
C GLY A 184 2.22 14.21 -24.32
N THR A 185 2.30 14.96 -25.41
CA THR A 185 3.44 15.80 -25.79
C THR A 185 3.74 16.97 -24.84
N GLU A 186 2.74 17.41 -24.08
CA GLU A 186 2.89 18.54 -23.16
C GLU A 186 3.43 18.10 -21.80
N LEU A 187 3.00 16.93 -21.32
CA LEU A 187 3.55 16.21 -20.17
C LEU A 187 5.00 15.75 -20.40
N ASP A 188 5.38 15.52 -21.67
CA ASP A 188 6.75 15.18 -22.03
C ASP A 188 7.77 16.27 -21.66
N ASN A 189 7.34 17.53 -21.47
CA ASN A 189 8.23 18.60 -21.04
C ASN A 189 8.53 18.58 -19.53
N LEU A 190 7.76 17.84 -18.74
CA LEU A 190 8.01 17.63 -17.32
C LEU A 190 8.96 16.45 -17.10
N THR A 191 9.85 16.58 -16.12
CA THR A 191 10.52 15.43 -15.53
C THR A 191 9.49 14.53 -14.82
N PRO A 192 9.75 13.23 -14.69
CA PRO A 192 8.86 12.33 -13.94
C PRO A 192 8.59 12.82 -12.51
N GLU A 193 9.57 13.46 -11.88
CA GLU A 193 9.42 14.02 -10.53
C GLU A 193 8.52 15.26 -10.51
N GLY A 194 8.69 16.20 -11.46
CA GLY A 194 7.81 17.36 -11.59
C GLY A 194 6.36 16.96 -11.83
N ALA A 195 6.14 15.98 -12.70
CA ALA A 195 4.82 15.39 -12.92
C ALA A 195 4.25 14.77 -11.63
N ARG A 196 5.05 13.98 -10.91
CA ARG A 196 4.65 13.34 -9.65
C ARG A 196 4.22 14.37 -8.60
N VAL A 197 4.96 15.46 -8.44
CA VAL A 197 4.65 16.52 -7.47
C VAL A 197 3.32 17.21 -7.80
N ILE A 198 3.08 17.52 -9.08
CA ILE A 198 1.80 18.12 -9.53
C ILE A 198 0.65 17.16 -9.27
N PHE A 199 0.77 15.91 -9.72
CA PHE A 199 -0.31 14.93 -9.64
C PHE A 199 -0.62 14.48 -8.21
N ASP A 200 0.37 14.49 -7.31
CA ASP A 200 0.14 14.25 -5.88
C ASP A 200 -0.53 15.46 -5.19
N ALA A 201 -0.17 16.69 -5.57
CA ALA A 201 -0.68 17.90 -4.95
C ALA A 201 -2.10 18.26 -5.41
N TYR A 202 -2.42 18.09 -6.70
CA TYR A 202 -3.69 18.51 -7.30
C TYR A 202 -4.94 18.01 -6.57
N PRO A 203 -5.15 16.69 -6.34
CA PRO A 203 -6.36 16.19 -5.68
C PRO A 203 -6.48 16.67 -4.22
N LYS A 204 -5.36 16.89 -3.52
CA LYS A 204 -5.34 17.39 -2.14
C LYS A 204 -5.73 18.87 -2.10
N LEU A 205 -5.28 19.66 -3.08
CA LEU A 205 -5.64 21.08 -3.20
C LEU A 205 -7.12 21.25 -3.59
N GLU A 206 -7.64 20.50 -4.57
CA GLU A 206 -9.07 20.54 -4.90
C GLU A 206 -9.93 20.18 -3.67
N ARG A 207 -9.58 19.09 -2.97
CA ARG A 207 -10.28 18.69 -1.73
C ARG A 207 -10.23 19.78 -0.66
N GLY A 208 -9.07 20.43 -0.49
CA GLY A 208 -8.93 21.56 0.41
C GLY A 208 -9.83 22.73 0.02
N LYS A 209 -9.87 23.09 -1.27
CA LYS A 209 -10.73 24.15 -1.82
C LYS A 209 -12.21 23.85 -1.60
N ASP A 210 -12.64 22.61 -1.83
CA ASP A 210 -14.02 22.16 -1.65
C ASP A 210 -14.47 22.28 -0.19
N ILE A 211 -13.61 21.84 0.74
CA ILE A 211 -13.85 22.00 2.19
C ILE A 211 -13.93 23.48 2.58
N LEU A 212 -12.98 24.30 2.11
CA LEU A 212 -12.99 25.75 2.37
C LEU A 212 -14.25 26.42 1.82
N SER A 213 -14.69 26.06 0.62
CA SER A 213 -15.89 26.62 -0.01
C SER A 213 -17.14 26.28 0.79
N SER A 214 -17.24 25.05 1.27
CA SER A 214 -18.33 24.63 2.16
C SER A 214 -18.27 25.36 3.50
N MET A 215 -17.06 25.49 4.08
CA MET A 215 -16.85 26.23 5.32
C MET A 215 -17.33 27.68 5.19
N ASN A 216 -16.92 28.36 4.12
CA ASN A 216 -17.30 29.75 3.84
C ASN A 216 -18.82 29.93 3.72
N LYS A 217 -19.48 29.04 2.97
CA LYS A 217 -20.95 29.07 2.81
C LYS A 217 -21.64 28.90 4.17
N LEU A 218 -21.17 27.95 4.98
CA LEU A 218 -21.70 27.69 6.31
C LEU A 218 -21.47 28.86 7.27
N LEU A 219 -20.31 29.54 7.21
CA LEU A 219 -20.02 30.72 8.03
C LEU A 219 -21.02 31.84 7.79
N ARG A 220 -21.37 32.08 6.54
CA ARG A 220 -22.35 33.10 6.15
C ARG A 220 -23.77 32.75 6.62
N GLY A 221 -24.03 31.47 6.88
CA GLY A 221 -25.30 30.93 7.39
C GLY A 221 -25.32 30.60 8.89
N LEU A 222 -24.21 30.77 9.61
CA LEU A 222 -23.99 30.18 10.94
C LEU A 222 -25.06 30.58 11.97
N SER A 223 -25.51 31.83 11.92
CA SER A 223 -26.56 32.38 12.80
C SER A 223 -27.93 31.74 12.63
N LYS A 224 -28.15 31.01 11.53
CA LYS A 224 -29.41 30.33 11.20
C LYS A 224 -29.41 28.86 11.65
N LEU A 225 -28.27 28.32 12.07
CA LEU A 225 -28.16 26.92 12.47
C LEU A 225 -28.72 26.69 13.88
N GLN A 226 -29.34 25.52 14.08
CA GLN A 226 -29.71 25.08 15.43
C GLN A 226 -28.45 24.79 16.26
N LYS A 227 -28.54 24.97 17.57
CA LYS A 227 -27.40 24.79 18.49
C LYS A 227 -26.80 23.37 18.43
N THR A 228 -27.63 22.36 18.23
CA THR A 228 -27.21 20.96 18.05
C THR A 228 -26.39 20.78 16.78
N THR A 229 -26.88 21.32 15.67
CA THR A 229 -26.17 21.36 14.38
C THR A 229 -24.82 22.07 14.51
N LEU A 230 -24.78 23.21 15.21
CA LEU A 230 -23.55 23.97 15.42
C LEU A 230 -22.44 23.14 16.11
N ASN A 231 -22.80 22.27 17.04
CA ASN A 231 -21.83 21.39 17.70
C ASN A 231 -21.29 20.32 16.73
N ASN A 232 -22.13 19.79 15.84
CA ASN A 232 -21.67 18.84 14.82
C ASN A 232 -20.69 19.51 13.85
N VAL A 233 -20.97 20.75 13.44
CA VAL A 233 -20.07 21.58 12.63
C VAL A 233 -18.71 21.74 13.33
N LYS A 234 -18.71 22.11 14.61
CA LYS A 234 -17.49 22.26 15.41
C LYS A 234 -16.64 20.99 15.42
N THR A 235 -17.26 19.83 15.67
CA THR A 235 -16.59 18.54 15.71
C THR A 235 -15.94 18.19 14.35
N HIS A 236 -16.68 18.38 13.25
CA HIS A 236 -16.16 18.06 11.92
C HIS A 236 -15.06 19.02 11.47
N TRP A 237 -15.21 20.31 11.76
CA TRP A 237 -14.18 21.30 11.40
C TRP A 237 -12.88 21.08 12.15
N LEU A 238 -12.96 20.67 13.43
CA LEU A 238 -11.79 20.29 14.20
C LEU A 238 -11.05 19.11 13.55
N LYS A 239 -11.77 18.14 12.97
CA LYS A 239 -11.18 17.01 12.22
C LYS A 239 -10.37 17.51 11.02
N TYR A 240 -10.88 18.46 10.23
CA TYR A 240 -10.17 18.97 9.05
C TYR A 240 -8.87 19.72 9.36
N VAL A 241 -8.81 20.39 10.51
CA VAL A 241 -7.62 21.15 10.94
C VAL A 241 -6.70 20.39 11.91
N SER A 242 -7.10 19.18 12.32
CA SER A 242 -6.28 18.29 13.15
C SER A 242 -5.11 17.67 12.37
N GLY A 243 -4.18 17.02 13.07
CA GLY A 243 -2.88 16.56 12.55
C GLY A 243 -2.88 15.57 11.37
N SER A 244 -4.06 15.18 10.87
CA SER A 244 -4.26 14.30 9.71
C SER A 244 -5.42 14.75 8.79
N GLY A 245 -5.95 15.96 8.96
CA GLY A 245 -7.11 16.45 8.20
C GLY A 245 -6.79 16.90 6.77
N ALA A 246 -7.81 16.97 5.92
CA ALA A 246 -7.65 17.32 4.50
C ALA A 246 -7.09 18.75 4.26
N LEU A 247 -7.36 19.72 5.15
CA LEU A 247 -6.74 21.06 5.05
C LEU A 247 -5.25 21.02 5.36
N LEU A 248 -4.82 20.13 6.26
CA LEU A 248 -3.40 19.89 6.50
C LEU A 248 -2.75 19.20 5.29
N ALA A 249 -3.42 18.23 4.68
CA ALA A 249 -2.92 17.62 3.45
C ALA A 249 -2.74 18.65 2.32
N ALA A 250 -3.73 19.53 2.11
CA ALA A 250 -3.62 20.64 1.17
C ALA A 250 -2.44 21.56 1.50
N ARG A 251 -2.26 21.92 2.78
CA ARG A 251 -1.12 22.73 3.24
C ARG A 251 0.23 22.08 2.94
N GLU A 252 0.39 20.79 3.23
CA GLU A 252 1.65 20.08 2.95
C GLU A 252 1.90 19.94 1.44
N SER A 253 0.85 19.86 0.63
CA SER A 253 0.95 19.94 -0.83
C SER A 253 1.43 21.31 -1.31
N VAL A 254 0.90 22.42 -0.78
CA VAL A 254 1.41 23.76 -1.09
C VAL A 254 2.89 23.88 -0.74
N LYS A 255 3.31 23.39 0.44
CA LYS A 255 4.73 23.39 0.83
C LYS A 255 5.59 22.55 -0.10
N SER A 256 5.06 21.43 -0.59
CA SER A 256 5.78 20.54 -1.49
C SER A 256 5.96 21.17 -2.87
N LEU A 257 4.94 21.88 -3.38
CA LEU A 257 5.02 22.67 -4.61
C LEU A 257 6.06 23.80 -4.47
N HIS A 258 6.01 24.54 -3.37
CA HIS A 258 6.94 25.62 -3.07
C HIS A 258 8.40 25.14 -2.97
N ALA A 259 8.62 23.98 -2.34
CA ALA A 259 9.96 23.44 -2.15
C ALA A 259 10.55 22.83 -3.43
N HIS A 260 9.74 22.64 -4.47
CA HIS A 260 10.17 22.00 -5.71
C HIS A 260 10.95 22.99 -6.59
N GLN A 261 12.09 22.54 -7.13
CA GLN A 261 12.91 23.34 -8.03
C GLN A 261 12.37 23.24 -9.46
N TRP A 262 11.38 24.07 -9.80
CA TRP A 262 10.68 24.02 -11.09
C TRP A 262 11.59 24.20 -12.31
N ASP A 263 12.71 24.90 -12.18
CA ASP A 263 13.70 25.03 -13.24
C ASP A 263 14.34 23.67 -13.61
N GLU A 264 14.52 22.77 -12.63
CA GLU A 264 15.01 21.40 -12.85
C GLU A 264 13.90 20.43 -13.28
N ALA A 265 12.64 20.83 -13.09
CA ALA A 265 11.47 20.04 -13.45
C ALA A 265 11.17 20.07 -14.96
N LEU A 266 11.82 20.96 -15.71
CA LEU A 266 11.68 21.06 -17.16
C LEU A 266 12.76 20.23 -17.86
N LYS A 267 12.37 19.38 -18.81
CA LYS A 267 13.32 18.74 -19.73
C LYS A 267 13.89 19.82 -20.64
N HIS A 268 15.06 20.36 -20.29
CA HIS A 268 15.78 21.25 -21.20
C HIS A 268 16.16 20.49 -22.48
N ASN A 269 15.42 20.74 -23.57
CA ASN A 269 15.82 20.37 -24.93
C ASN A 269 16.98 21.24 -25.40
N SER A 270 18.08 21.21 -24.67
CA SER A 270 19.34 21.83 -25.05
C SER A 270 20.19 20.74 -25.69
N THR A 271 20.08 20.58 -27.01
CA THR A 271 21.10 19.87 -27.79
C THR A 271 22.44 20.57 -27.52
N PRO A 272 23.44 19.91 -26.89
CA PRO A 272 24.69 20.58 -26.59
C PRO A 272 25.49 20.72 -27.90
N LEU A 273 25.49 21.91 -28.48
CA LEU A 273 26.47 22.30 -29.49
C LEU A 273 27.85 22.32 -28.82
N PHE A 274 28.66 21.31 -29.15
CA PHE A 274 30.07 21.22 -28.80
C PHE A 274 30.83 22.44 -29.33
N SER A 275 31.05 23.45 -28.49
CA SER A 275 32.07 24.49 -28.73
C SER A 275 33.38 24.07 -28.08
N ARG A 276 34.31 23.63 -28.93
CA ARG A 276 35.71 23.31 -28.63
C ARG A 276 36.43 24.58 -28.13
N SER A 277 36.66 24.69 -26.82
CA SER A 277 37.50 25.74 -26.25
C SER A 277 38.93 25.24 -26.06
N THR A 278 39.87 25.94 -26.71
CA THR A 278 41.31 25.74 -26.67
C THR A 278 41.86 26.03 -25.27
N ARG A 279 42.52 25.03 -24.67
CA ARG A 279 43.15 25.12 -23.35
C ARG A 279 44.56 25.70 -23.51
N THR A 280 44.77 26.92 -23.06
CA THR A 280 46.08 27.55 -22.85
C THR A 280 46.75 26.95 -21.62
N THR A 281 47.95 26.41 -21.80
CA THR A 281 48.84 25.90 -20.76
C THR A 281 49.50 27.05 -20.01
N PHE A 282 49.23 27.15 -18.70
CA PHE A 282 50.09 27.84 -17.75
C PHE A 282 50.50 26.84 -16.65
N SER A 283 51.80 26.63 -16.51
CA SER A 283 52.40 25.96 -15.36
C SER A 283 52.44 26.91 -14.16
N PRO A 284 52.25 26.38 -12.94
CA PRO A 284 53.14 26.78 -11.88
C PRO A 284 53.74 25.59 -11.11
N SER A 285 54.93 25.89 -10.61
CA SER A 285 55.87 25.14 -9.81
C SER A 285 55.34 24.65 -8.45
N THR A 286 55.66 23.38 -8.17
CA THR A 286 56.09 22.78 -6.89
C THR A 286 55.63 23.42 -5.57
N SER A 287 54.82 22.69 -4.78
CA SER A 287 55.20 22.21 -3.44
C SER A 287 54.07 21.40 -2.77
N THR A 288 54.50 20.49 -1.89
CA THR A 288 53.76 19.65 -0.92
C THR A 288 52.88 18.52 -1.46
N SER A 289 53.45 17.32 -1.32
CA SER A 289 52.88 16.01 -1.58
C SER A 289 51.90 15.59 -0.48
N ASP A 290 50.60 15.81 -0.72
CA ASP A 290 49.57 14.96 -0.16
C ASP A 290 49.11 13.99 -1.26
N ARG A 291 49.28 12.69 -0.99
CA ARG A 291 48.81 11.61 -1.86
C ARG A 291 47.28 11.68 -1.93
N ASN A 292 46.75 12.37 -2.93
CA ASN A 292 45.38 12.15 -3.38
C ASN A 292 45.30 10.71 -3.89
N GLU A 293 44.76 9.81 -3.05
CA GLU A 293 44.21 8.53 -3.50
C GLU A 293 43.22 8.85 -4.62
N THR A 294 43.60 8.53 -5.85
CA THR A 294 42.73 8.62 -7.03
C THR A 294 41.45 7.84 -6.74
N GLU A 295 40.31 8.53 -6.76
CA GLU A 295 39.00 7.92 -6.56
C GLU A 295 38.84 6.72 -7.52
N PRO A 296 38.59 5.50 -7.01
CA PRO A 296 38.42 4.35 -7.87
C PRO A 296 37.14 4.51 -8.71
N THR A 297 37.30 4.48 -10.03
CA THR A 297 36.23 4.64 -11.03
C THR A 297 35.36 3.37 -11.17
N GLY A 298 34.75 2.92 -10.06
CA GLY A 298 33.78 1.83 -10.10
C GLY A 298 32.42 2.30 -10.61
N SER A 299 31.75 1.50 -11.45
CA SER A 299 30.37 1.75 -11.87
C SER A 299 29.43 1.87 -10.68
N SER A 300 28.47 2.79 -10.76
CA SER A 300 27.45 2.96 -9.72
C SER A 300 26.38 1.88 -9.82
N ILE A 301 26.12 1.15 -8.73
CA ILE A 301 25.15 0.05 -8.65
C ILE A 301 24.16 0.29 -7.48
N PRO A 302 22.97 -0.33 -7.47
CA PRO A 302 21.99 -0.12 -6.41
C PRO A 302 22.47 -0.61 -5.04
N TYR A 303 22.32 0.24 -4.03
CA TYR A 303 22.51 -0.06 -2.63
C TYR A 303 21.27 0.31 -1.83
N TRP A 304 20.99 -0.51 -0.82
CA TRP A 304 20.05 -0.23 0.24
C TRP A 304 20.81 0.21 1.49
N ILE A 305 20.45 1.39 1.98
CA ILE A 305 20.98 2.04 3.17
C ILE A 305 19.88 2.03 4.22
N GLU A 306 20.21 1.63 5.45
CA GLU A 306 19.32 1.77 6.59
C GLU A 306 20.03 2.52 7.71
N THR A 307 19.33 3.45 8.37
CA THR A 307 19.82 4.17 9.54
C THR A 307 19.52 3.39 10.83
N LYS A 308 20.24 3.71 11.90
CA LYS A 308 19.98 3.16 13.23
C LYS A 308 18.67 3.73 13.79
N ARG A 309 18.02 2.97 14.67
CA ARG A 309 16.85 3.43 15.43
C ARG A 309 17.13 4.74 16.14
N GLY A 310 16.18 5.67 16.06
CA GLY A 310 16.29 7.00 16.67
C GLY A 310 17.12 8.00 15.88
N THR A 311 17.62 7.64 14.68
CA THR A 311 18.25 8.62 13.78
C THR A 311 17.23 9.71 13.46
N PRO A 312 17.51 11.01 13.72
CA PRO A 312 16.58 12.07 13.42
C PRO A 312 16.26 12.14 11.93
N TYR A 313 15.00 12.38 11.57
CA TYR A 313 14.59 12.51 10.16
C TYR A 313 15.38 13.59 9.41
N SER A 314 15.73 14.70 10.07
CA SER A 314 16.58 15.74 9.49
C SER A 314 17.99 15.25 9.16
N THR A 315 18.60 14.41 10.02
CA THR A 315 19.90 13.78 9.76
C THR A 315 19.83 12.87 8.55
N PHE A 316 18.78 12.05 8.45
CA PHE A 316 18.53 11.20 7.29
C PHE A 316 18.33 12.03 6.01
N LYS A 317 17.46 13.04 6.05
CA LYS A 317 17.16 13.93 4.91
C LYS A 317 18.42 14.64 4.39
N ASN A 318 19.23 15.18 5.30
CA ASN A 318 20.50 15.83 4.93
C ASN A 318 21.48 14.84 4.29
N MET A 319 21.54 13.61 4.79
CA MET A 319 22.38 12.57 4.21
C MET A 319 21.96 12.26 2.78
N ILE A 320 20.69 11.94 2.53
CA ILE A 320 20.24 11.58 1.17
C ILE A 320 20.39 12.75 0.20
N GLN A 321 20.10 13.99 0.65
CA GLN A 321 20.31 15.19 -0.16
C GLN A 321 21.78 15.35 -0.56
N SER A 322 22.71 15.13 0.37
CA SER A 322 24.15 15.21 0.10
C SER A 322 24.69 14.08 -0.77
N LEU A 323 23.96 12.96 -0.85
CA LEU A 323 24.41 11.75 -1.51
C LEU A 323 24.15 11.80 -3.02
N ASP A 324 22.93 12.18 -3.40
CA ASP A 324 22.45 12.14 -4.78
C ASP A 324 21.28 13.12 -5.03
N GLY A 325 21.16 14.15 -4.18
CA GLY A 325 20.04 15.09 -4.25
C GLY A 325 18.71 14.54 -3.75
N GLY A 326 18.67 13.35 -3.14
CA GLY A 326 17.42 12.74 -2.69
C GLY A 326 16.65 12.02 -3.80
N THR A 327 17.31 11.70 -4.93
CA THR A 327 16.68 11.13 -6.14
C THR A 327 16.34 9.64 -6.06
N GLY A 328 16.86 8.93 -5.05
CA GLY A 328 16.58 7.53 -4.77
C GLY A 328 15.23 7.29 -4.10
N THR A 329 14.92 6.02 -3.85
CA THR A 329 13.69 5.62 -3.18
C THR A 329 13.87 5.70 -1.67
N GLN A 330 13.15 6.60 -1.02
CA GLN A 330 13.12 6.71 0.44
C GLN A 330 11.93 5.98 1.04
N SER A 331 12.16 5.36 2.20
CA SER A 331 11.14 4.90 3.13
C SER A 331 11.50 5.49 4.49
N ALA A 332 10.71 6.45 4.94
CA ALA A 332 10.97 7.19 6.17
C ALA A 332 9.66 7.58 6.84
N TYR A 333 9.53 7.20 8.12
CA TYR A 333 8.43 7.62 8.97
C TYR A 333 8.96 8.54 10.06
N LYS A 334 8.14 9.50 10.49
CA LYS A 334 8.52 10.53 11.48
C LYS A 334 9.02 9.93 12.79
N ASP A 335 8.47 8.78 13.18
CA ASP A 335 8.79 8.02 14.39
C ASP A 335 9.38 6.62 14.08
N ALA A 336 9.93 6.43 12.87
CA ALA A 336 10.35 5.12 12.38
C ALA A 336 11.43 4.45 13.24
N TYR A 337 11.35 3.12 13.29
CA TYR A 337 12.40 2.21 13.77
C TYR A 337 13.78 2.44 13.11
N GLY A 338 13.79 3.02 11.92
CA GLY A 338 14.95 3.36 11.10
C GLY A 338 14.43 3.90 9.77
N GLN A 339 15.21 4.74 9.11
CA GLN A 339 14.89 5.19 7.75
C GLN A 339 15.67 4.34 6.76
N SER A 340 15.06 4.07 5.61
CA SER A 340 15.70 3.36 4.51
C SER A 340 15.78 4.22 3.26
N TYR A 341 16.86 4.04 2.52
CA TYR A 341 17.08 4.70 1.26
C TYR A 341 17.71 3.74 0.25
N ILE A 342 17.20 3.72 -0.97
CA ILE A 342 17.71 2.89 -2.05
C ILE A 342 18.18 3.81 -3.17
N THR A 343 19.46 3.74 -3.48
CA THR A 343 20.07 4.56 -4.54
C THR A 343 21.26 3.88 -5.18
N LYS A 344 21.73 4.39 -6.32
CA LYS A 344 22.93 3.90 -6.99
C LYS A 344 24.18 4.55 -6.38
N LEU A 345 25.11 3.73 -5.89
CA LEU A 345 26.39 4.18 -5.34
C LEU A 345 27.57 3.50 -6.02
N THR A 346 28.70 4.19 -6.07
CA THR A 346 29.99 3.54 -6.29
C THR A 346 30.38 2.72 -5.05
N PRO A 347 31.20 1.66 -5.20
CA PRO A 347 31.72 0.92 -4.04
C PRO A 347 32.44 1.81 -3.01
N PHE A 348 33.09 2.88 -3.48
CA PHE A 348 33.76 3.86 -2.62
C PHE A 348 32.76 4.67 -1.79
N GLN A 349 31.70 5.22 -2.41
CA GLN A 349 30.62 5.91 -1.70
C GLN A 349 29.96 5.00 -0.65
N ALA A 350 29.64 3.76 -1.03
CA ALA A 350 29.08 2.78 -0.09
C ALA A 350 30.02 2.52 1.10
N LYS A 351 31.33 2.40 0.85
CA LYS A 351 32.35 2.24 1.91
C LYS A 351 32.42 3.46 2.84
N LEU A 352 32.26 4.68 2.32
CA LEU A 352 32.23 5.90 3.14
C LEU A 352 30.97 5.96 4.00
N LEU A 353 29.80 5.63 3.46
CA LEU A 353 28.54 5.63 4.21
C LEU A 353 28.55 4.64 5.37
N ARG A 354 29.14 3.44 5.19
CA ARG A 354 29.29 2.45 6.27
C ARG A 354 30.05 2.96 7.50
N LYS A 355 30.86 4.02 7.36
CA LYS A 355 31.61 4.63 8.47
C LYS A 355 30.79 5.64 9.27
N LYS A 356 29.61 6.04 8.80
CA LYS A 356 28.78 7.03 9.51
C LYS A 356 28.11 6.37 10.72
N GLU A 357 28.22 6.98 11.89
CA GLU A 357 27.75 6.36 13.15
C GLU A 357 26.24 6.10 13.18
N PHE A 358 25.43 6.92 12.51
CA PHE A 358 23.98 6.75 12.45
C PHE A 358 23.52 5.76 11.37
N ILE A 359 24.43 5.23 10.56
CA ILE A 359 24.11 4.19 9.58
C ILE A 359 24.15 2.82 10.26
N LYS A 360 23.09 2.05 10.05
CA LYS A 360 22.99 0.66 10.48
C LYS A 360 23.71 -0.25 9.48
N PHE A 361 23.38 -0.14 8.20
CA PHE A 361 24.10 -0.84 7.13
C PHE A 361 23.97 -0.13 5.78
N VAL A 362 24.83 -0.55 4.86
CA VAL A 362 24.80 -0.20 3.44
C VAL A 362 25.16 -1.44 2.65
N ASP A 363 24.20 -1.98 1.90
CA ASP A 363 24.38 -3.25 1.20
C ASP A 363 23.85 -3.21 -0.22
N TYR A 364 24.45 -4.04 -1.06
CA TYR A 364 24.00 -4.21 -2.44
C TYR A 364 22.55 -4.65 -2.45
N TYR A 365 21.73 -3.99 -3.27
CA TYR A 365 20.33 -4.34 -3.45
C TYR A 365 20.16 -5.02 -4.81
N PRO A 366 20.05 -6.37 -4.85
CA PRO A 366 19.98 -7.11 -6.09
C PRO A 366 18.65 -6.88 -6.81
N SER A 367 18.67 -6.94 -8.14
CA SER A 367 17.47 -7.03 -8.98
C SER A 367 16.62 -8.23 -8.55
N VAL A 368 15.30 -8.15 -8.74
CA VAL A 368 14.39 -9.29 -8.58
C VAL A 368 14.86 -10.49 -9.40
N LEU A 369 15.45 -10.25 -10.58
CA LEU A 369 15.97 -11.28 -11.49
C LEU A 369 17.22 -11.99 -10.95
N ASP A 370 17.97 -11.33 -10.05
CA ASP A 370 19.20 -11.87 -9.46
C ASP A 370 18.95 -12.61 -8.15
N GLN A 371 17.71 -12.62 -7.67
CA GLN A 371 17.38 -13.27 -6.41
C GLN A 371 17.24 -14.78 -6.58
N PRO A 372 17.65 -15.56 -5.57
CA PRO A 372 17.29 -16.97 -5.57
C PRO A 372 15.77 -17.10 -5.62
N PRO A 373 15.24 -18.14 -6.29
CA PRO A 373 13.81 -18.43 -6.20
C PRO A 373 13.44 -18.58 -4.72
N GLU A 374 12.28 -18.05 -4.31
CA GLU A 374 11.70 -18.51 -3.05
C GLU A 374 11.36 -19.99 -3.18
N ASP A 375 11.22 -20.67 -2.05
CA ASP A 375 10.52 -21.95 -2.07
C ASP A 375 9.23 -21.75 -2.87
N PRO A 376 9.01 -22.56 -3.91
CA PRO A 376 7.78 -22.43 -4.67
C PRO A 376 6.64 -22.47 -3.66
N ILE A 377 5.66 -21.58 -3.83
CA ILE A 377 4.38 -21.72 -3.16
C ILE A 377 3.80 -23.03 -3.72
N VAL A 378 4.16 -24.17 -3.10
CA VAL A 378 3.70 -25.50 -3.49
C VAL A 378 2.29 -25.64 -2.95
N GLU A 379 1.38 -24.89 -3.57
CA GLU A 379 -0.04 -25.13 -3.45
C GLU A 379 -0.40 -26.20 -4.48
N ASP A 380 -0.51 -27.43 -4.00
CA ASP A 380 -1.02 -28.51 -4.83
C ASP A 380 -2.51 -28.26 -5.09
N TYR A 381 -2.88 -28.12 -6.37
CA TYR A 381 -4.24 -28.41 -6.79
C TYR A 381 -4.46 -29.91 -6.62
N VAL A 382 -5.37 -30.29 -5.73
CA VAL A 382 -5.55 -31.70 -5.37
C VAL A 382 -6.05 -32.50 -6.58
N VAL A 383 -5.17 -33.35 -7.11
CA VAL A 383 -5.56 -34.58 -7.81
C VAL A 383 -5.76 -35.62 -6.72
N SER A 384 -6.96 -36.18 -6.59
CA SER A 384 -7.32 -37.19 -5.58
C SER A 384 -6.30 -38.34 -5.56
N HIS A 385 -5.44 -38.42 -4.53
CA HIS A 385 -4.58 -39.58 -4.30
C HIS A 385 -5.12 -40.38 -3.11
N ARG A 386 -5.51 -41.64 -3.38
CA ARG A 386 -5.96 -42.61 -2.38
C ARG A 386 -4.76 -43.14 -1.57
N GLY A 387 -4.94 -43.14 -0.25
CA GLY A 387 -4.58 -44.19 0.69
C GLY A 387 -3.10 -44.56 0.81
N LEU A 388 -2.41 -43.99 1.79
CA LEU A 388 -1.22 -44.59 2.42
C LEU A 388 -1.21 -44.18 3.90
N GLU A 389 -1.14 -45.18 4.78
CA GLU A 389 -1.16 -45.04 6.23
C GLU A 389 0.16 -44.40 6.73
N ALA A 390 0.06 -43.32 7.50
CA ALA A 390 1.18 -42.70 8.21
C ALA A 390 1.05 -42.97 9.72
N GLY A 391 2.18 -43.30 10.34
CA GLY A 391 2.28 -43.76 11.73
C GLY A 391 1.81 -42.74 12.75
N GLN A 392 1.01 -43.23 13.70
CA GLN A 392 0.54 -42.50 14.88
C GLN A 392 1.64 -42.48 15.96
N ASP A 393 2.45 -41.42 16.00
CA ASP A 393 3.18 -41.08 17.22
C ASP A 393 2.52 -39.84 17.85
N GLY A 394 1.93 -40.05 19.03
CA GLY A 394 1.08 -39.09 19.72
C GLY A 394 1.85 -37.88 20.24
N LEU A 395 1.54 -36.70 19.71
CA LEU A 395 2.00 -35.42 20.21
C LEU A 395 0.96 -34.83 21.17
N PHE A 396 1.26 -34.79 22.46
CA PHE A 396 0.46 -34.10 23.47
C PHE A 396 0.88 -32.63 23.55
N VAL A 397 -0.02 -31.71 23.20
CA VAL A 397 0.14 -30.28 23.50
C VAL A 397 -0.18 -30.05 24.97
N THR A 398 0.82 -29.72 25.78
CA THR A 398 0.61 -29.30 27.17
C THR A 398 0.07 -27.87 27.20
N SER A 399 -1.24 -27.70 27.44
CA SER A 399 -1.80 -26.38 27.70
C SER A 399 -1.37 -25.90 29.09
N SER A 400 -0.46 -24.93 29.19
CA SER A 400 -0.31 -24.16 30.42
C SER A 400 -1.56 -23.28 30.56
N GLN A 401 -2.42 -23.60 31.54
CA GLN A 401 -3.63 -22.84 31.81
C GLN A 401 -3.26 -21.45 32.34
N SER A 402 -3.07 -20.48 31.45
CA SER A 402 -3.22 -19.08 31.83
C SER A 402 -4.68 -18.87 32.25
N LYS A 403 -4.90 -18.15 33.35
CA LYS A 403 -6.24 -17.76 33.81
C LYS A 403 -6.81 -16.71 32.85
N LEU A 404 -7.16 -17.13 31.65
CA LEU A 404 -7.98 -16.35 30.73
C LEU A 404 -9.29 -16.03 31.46
N HIS A 405 -9.62 -14.75 31.56
CA HIS A 405 -10.93 -14.32 32.05
C HIS A 405 -12.00 -14.94 31.14
N THR A 406 -12.63 -16.01 31.62
CA THR A 406 -13.77 -16.64 30.97
C THR A 406 -14.97 -15.73 31.11
N ARG A 407 -15.06 -14.72 30.24
CA ARG A 407 -16.38 -14.17 29.90
C ARG A 407 -17.18 -15.34 29.33
N SER A 408 -18.35 -15.59 29.90
CA SER A 408 -19.36 -16.44 29.26
C SER A 408 -19.68 -15.81 27.91
N ARG A 409 -19.04 -16.33 26.85
CA ARG A 409 -19.22 -15.86 25.49
C ARG A 409 -20.40 -16.64 24.90
N GLN A 410 -21.33 -15.93 24.31
CA GLN A 410 -22.41 -16.55 23.55
C GLN A 410 -21.80 -17.23 22.33
N CYS A 411 -22.01 -18.55 22.21
CA CYS A 411 -21.52 -19.32 21.07
C CYS A 411 -22.65 -19.56 20.07
N THR A 412 -22.36 -19.40 18.79
CA THR A 412 -23.24 -19.67 17.66
C THR A 412 -22.76 -20.93 16.92
N ARG A 413 -23.65 -21.58 16.17
CA ARG A 413 -23.33 -22.75 15.35
C ARG A 413 -23.64 -22.51 13.88
N LYS A 414 -22.70 -22.84 13.00
CA LYS A 414 -22.87 -22.82 11.54
C LYS A 414 -22.96 -24.26 11.02
N LYS A 415 -24.14 -24.63 10.52
CA LYS A 415 -24.37 -25.91 9.84
C LYS A 415 -23.63 -25.93 8.50
N ASP A 416 -23.35 -27.13 8.00
CA ASP A 416 -22.73 -27.34 6.68
C ASP A 416 -21.38 -26.61 6.45
N SER A 417 -20.66 -26.33 7.53
CA SER A 417 -19.35 -25.69 7.45
C SER A 417 -18.30 -26.61 6.79
N PRO A 418 -17.30 -26.06 6.08
CA PRO A 418 -16.18 -26.84 5.58
C PRO A 418 -15.38 -27.50 6.72
N SER A 419 -14.59 -28.53 6.38
CA SER A 419 -13.85 -29.33 7.37
C SER A 419 -12.91 -28.49 8.24
N HIS A 420 -12.26 -27.46 7.68
CA HIS A 420 -11.30 -26.64 8.43
C HIS A 420 -11.96 -25.88 9.57
N LEU A 421 -13.18 -25.38 9.38
CA LEU A 421 -13.94 -24.75 10.46
C LEU A 421 -14.42 -25.78 11.49
N LYS A 422 -14.90 -26.94 11.04
CA LYS A 422 -15.36 -28.04 11.92
C LYS A 422 -14.25 -28.57 12.84
N MET A 423 -13.00 -28.57 12.34
CA MET A 423 -11.82 -28.98 13.09
C MET A 423 -11.52 -28.02 14.26
N ILE A 424 -11.68 -26.71 14.07
CA ILE A 424 -11.46 -25.71 15.12
C ILE A 424 -12.41 -25.92 16.30
N SER A 425 -13.63 -26.39 16.05
CA SER A 425 -14.61 -26.70 17.11
C SER A 425 -14.43 -28.07 17.76
N ALA A 426 -13.51 -28.90 17.28
CA ALA A 426 -13.29 -30.22 17.82
C ALA A 426 -12.68 -30.15 19.22
N ASN A 427 -13.30 -30.85 20.17
CA ASN A 427 -12.76 -31.05 21.51
C ASN A 427 -11.85 -32.29 21.60
N GLN A 428 -11.70 -33.03 20.50
CA GLN A 428 -10.84 -34.20 20.37
C GLN A 428 -10.08 -34.13 19.05
N PHE A 429 -8.77 -34.37 19.12
CA PHE A 429 -7.90 -34.42 17.95
C PHE A 429 -8.38 -35.48 16.94
N GLY A 430 -8.35 -35.14 15.66
CA GLY A 430 -8.76 -36.03 14.56
C GLY A 430 -10.25 -36.41 14.54
N ARG A 431 -11.10 -35.69 15.27
CA ARG A 431 -12.56 -35.90 15.26
C ARG A 431 -13.27 -34.57 15.04
N PRO A 432 -13.34 -34.09 13.78
CA PRO A 432 -14.08 -32.87 13.45
C PRO A 432 -15.51 -32.94 13.94
N THR A 433 -16.02 -31.81 14.42
CA THR A 433 -17.43 -31.71 14.79
C THR A 433 -18.33 -31.74 13.56
N LYS A 434 -19.63 -31.98 13.76
CA LYS A 434 -20.61 -31.85 12.67
C LYS A 434 -20.87 -30.40 12.27
N GLU A 435 -20.68 -29.46 13.19
CA GLU A 435 -21.06 -28.05 13.06
C GLU A 435 -19.91 -27.16 13.57
N TYR A 436 -19.61 -26.07 12.86
CA TYR A 436 -18.66 -25.08 13.38
C TYR A 436 -19.32 -24.28 14.50
N THR A 437 -18.78 -24.39 15.71
CA THR A 437 -19.16 -23.59 16.89
C THR A 437 -18.15 -22.48 17.09
N TYR A 438 -18.63 -21.24 17.15
CA TYR A 438 -17.80 -20.04 17.22
C TYR A 438 -18.38 -18.99 18.14
N ASP A 439 -17.53 -18.08 18.63
CA ASP A 439 -17.95 -16.87 19.34
C ASP A 439 -18.87 -16.04 18.43
N SER A 440 -20.05 -15.71 18.94
CA SER A 440 -21.06 -14.94 18.21
C SER A 440 -20.59 -13.57 17.70
N THR A 441 -19.50 -13.02 18.24
CA THR A 441 -18.92 -11.77 17.71
C THR A 441 -18.24 -11.93 16.37
N GLY A 442 -17.90 -13.16 15.96
CA GLY A 442 -17.22 -13.41 14.69
C GLY A 442 -15.85 -12.74 14.56
N GLY A 443 -15.26 -12.27 15.66
CA GLY A 443 -14.01 -11.47 15.65
C GLY A 443 -14.22 -9.96 15.60
N ALA A 444 -15.47 -9.48 15.67
CA ALA A 444 -15.78 -8.05 15.68
C ALA A 444 -14.99 -7.29 16.77
N GLY A 445 -14.40 -6.17 16.36
CA GLY A 445 -13.52 -5.35 17.19
C GLY A 445 -12.03 -5.71 17.11
N THR A 446 -11.69 -6.82 16.47
CA THR A 446 -10.29 -7.20 16.13
C THR A 446 -9.99 -6.82 14.69
N THR A 447 -8.72 -6.54 14.39
CA THR A 447 -8.23 -6.32 13.02
C THR A 447 -7.20 -7.39 12.66
N ILE A 448 -7.46 -8.10 11.56
CA ILE A 448 -6.53 -9.07 10.98
C ILE A 448 -5.76 -8.39 9.86
N TYR A 449 -4.45 -8.27 10.05
CA TYR A 449 -3.52 -7.79 9.05
C TYR A 449 -3.01 -8.99 8.25
N ILE A 450 -3.00 -8.91 6.92
CA ILE A 450 -2.53 -10.02 6.07
C ILE A 450 -1.46 -9.49 5.14
N ILE A 451 -0.25 -10.02 5.24
CA ILE A 451 0.88 -9.66 4.37
C ILE A 451 1.05 -10.76 3.32
N ASP A 452 0.70 -10.47 2.05
CA ASP A 452 0.69 -11.49 0.99
C ASP A 452 0.88 -10.91 -0.43
N SER A 453 0.48 -11.66 -1.45
CA SER A 453 0.71 -11.46 -2.90
C SER A 453 -0.27 -10.52 -3.59
N GLY A 454 -1.29 -10.05 -2.87
CA GLY A 454 -2.39 -9.27 -3.38
C GLY A 454 -3.71 -9.87 -2.97
N PHE A 455 -4.79 -9.16 -3.27
CA PHE A 455 -6.12 -9.51 -2.82
C PHE A 455 -7.12 -9.17 -3.91
N ARG A 456 -8.10 -10.05 -4.07
CA ARG A 456 -9.25 -9.76 -4.89
C ARG A 456 -10.40 -9.37 -3.96
N THR A 457 -10.68 -8.08 -3.83
CA THR A 457 -11.66 -7.53 -2.85
C THR A 457 -13.06 -7.38 -3.42
N ASP A 458 -13.24 -7.53 -4.74
CA ASP A 458 -14.54 -7.57 -5.40
C ASP A 458 -15.31 -8.89 -5.15
N GLN A 459 -14.66 -9.90 -4.56
CA GLN A 459 -15.28 -11.21 -4.30
C GLN A 459 -16.21 -11.16 -3.10
N THR A 460 -17.38 -11.76 -3.22
CA THR A 460 -18.40 -11.83 -2.16
C THR A 460 -17.87 -12.18 -0.77
N ASP A 461 -16.86 -13.06 -0.68
CA ASP A 461 -16.35 -13.57 0.59
C ASP A 461 -15.54 -12.54 1.39
N VAL A 462 -14.71 -11.77 0.72
CA VAL A 462 -13.83 -10.73 1.29
C VAL A 462 -14.27 -9.32 0.93
N LYS A 463 -15.38 -9.18 0.20
CA LYS A 463 -15.97 -7.90 -0.19
C LYS A 463 -16.48 -7.17 1.04
N TRP A 464 -16.15 -5.89 1.10
CA TRP A 464 -16.81 -4.97 2.00
C TRP A 464 -18.26 -4.81 1.57
N SER A 465 -19.17 -4.89 2.54
CA SER A 465 -20.59 -4.63 2.33
C SER A 465 -20.98 -3.48 3.24
N PRO A 466 -21.72 -2.47 2.76
CA PRO A 466 -22.22 -1.38 3.60
C PRO A 466 -23.18 -1.88 4.69
N LEU A 467 -23.73 -3.10 4.54
CA LEU A 467 -24.54 -3.76 5.57
C LEU A 467 -23.70 -4.52 6.61
N SER A 468 -22.40 -4.66 6.39
CA SER A 468 -21.48 -5.28 7.33
C SER A 468 -20.81 -4.22 8.20
N SER A 469 -20.71 -4.49 9.50
CA SER A 469 -19.96 -3.65 10.43
C SER A 469 -18.43 -3.80 10.28
N ARG A 470 -17.95 -4.76 9.47
CA ARG A 470 -16.51 -5.01 9.27
C ARG A 470 -15.93 -4.05 8.24
N GLN A 471 -14.70 -3.60 8.46
CA GLN A 471 -13.94 -2.83 7.48
C GLN A 471 -12.98 -3.73 6.70
N VAL A 472 -12.84 -3.49 5.39
CA VAL A 472 -11.82 -4.15 4.56
C VAL A 472 -11.02 -3.07 3.86
N SER A 473 -9.76 -2.94 4.24
CA SER A 473 -8.83 -1.95 3.69
C SER A 473 -7.65 -2.65 3.03
N THR A 474 -7.10 -2.05 1.99
CA THR A 474 -5.92 -2.55 1.30
C THR A 474 -4.79 -1.54 1.34
N TRP A 475 -3.55 -2.03 1.31
CA TRP A 475 -2.36 -1.22 1.09
C TRP A 475 -1.34 -1.99 0.27
N VAL A 476 -0.64 -1.30 -0.62
CA VAL A 476 0.27 -1.92 -1.60
C VAL A 476 1.65 -1.34 -1.42
N VAL A 477 2.64 -2.22 -1.24
CA VAL A 477 4.04 -1.79 -1.25
C VAL A 477 4.41 -1.29 -2.65
N PRO A 478 5.06 -0.13 -2.78
CA PRO A 478 5.45 0.44 -4.08
C PRO A 478 6.35 -0.48 -4.92
N ASN A 479 6.21 -0.37 -6.23
CA ASN A 479 6.94 -1.16 -7.21
C ASN A 479 8.47 -0.97 -7.14
N GLU A 480 8.92 0.17 -6.64
CA GLU A 480 10.33 0.49 -6.44
C GLU A 480 10.99 -0.47 -5.42
N LEU A 481 10.19 -0.98 -4.47
CA LEU A 481 10.62 -1.92 -3.44
C LEU A 481 10.32 -3.38 -3.80
N THR A 482 9.27 -3.64 -4.59
CA THR A 482 8.85 -5.02 -4.94
C THR A 482 9.41 -5.51 -6.28
N LEU A 483 9.70 -4.61 -7.23
CA LEU A 483 10.11 -4.89 -8.61
C LEU A 483 11.44 -4.23 -8.98
N HIS A 484 12.36 -4.12 -8.01
CA HIS A 484 13.68 -3.55 -8.26
C HIS A 484 14.42 -4.27 -9.39
N GLY A 485 15.02 -3.49 -10.30
CA GLY A 485 15.73 -4.01 -11.47
C GLY A 485 14.83 -4.48 -12.63
N ILE A 486 13.50 -4.39 -12.49
CA ILE A 486 12.55 -4.54 -13.60
C ILE A 486 12.30 -3.18 -14.24
N ALA A 487 12.38 -3.11 -15.57
CA ALA A 487 12.08 -1.90 -16.33
C ALA A 487 10.61 -1.47 -16.16
N ASN A 488 10.33 -0.17 -16.10
CA ASN A 488 9.01 0.36 -15.70
C ASN A 488 7.87 -0.16 -16.59
N GLU A 489 8.10 -0.21 -17.90
CA GLU A 489 7.16 -0.68 -18.92
C GLU A 489 6.82 -2.18 -18.79
N LYS A 490 7.65 -2.95 -18.08
CA LYS A 490 7.40 -4.36 -17.80
C LYS A 490 6.65 -4.59 -16.50
N ARG A 491 6.58 -3.59 -15.62
CA ARG A 491 5.96 -3.76 -14.30
C ARG A 491 4.44 -3.83 -14.43
N LYS A 492 3.79 -4.70 -13.65
CA LYS A 492 2.34 -4.60 -13.45
C LYS A 492 2.03 -3.41 -12.53
N PRO A 493 0.80 -2.87 -12.58
CA PRO A 493 0.38 -1.78 -11.71
C PRO A 493 0.64 -2.07 -10.24
N ALA A 494 0.96 -1.03 -9.47
CA ALA A 494 1.06 -1.09 -8.01
C ALA A 494 -0.34 -1.02 -7.38
N ASP A 495 -1.22 -1.92 -7.79
CA ASP A 495 -2.57 -2.08 -7.26
C ASP A 495 -2.68 -3.33 -6.38
N HIS A 496 -3.85 -3.56 -5.78
CA HIS A 496 -4.07 -4.68 -4.89
C HIS A 496 -4.28 -6.02 -5.64
N THR A 497 -4.21 -6.07 -6.98
CA THR A 497 -4.50 -7.28 -7.77
C THR A 497 -3.69 -8.48 -7.29
N ASP A 498 -4.38 -9.59 -7.00
CA ASP A 498 -3.75 -10.86 -6.67
C ASP A 498 -3.44 -11.67 -7.94
N TRP A 499 -2.21 -11.53 -8.42
CA TRP A 499 -1.75 -12.24 -9.61
C TRP A 499 -1.58 -13.75 -9.40
N THR A 500 -1.48 -14.21 -8.14
CA THR A 500 -1.24 -15.63 -7.82
C THR A 500 -2.50 -16.35 -7.31
N GLY A 501 -3.43 -15.60 -6.73
CA GLY A 501 -4.57 -16.11 -5.97
C GLY A 501 -4.24 -16.55 -4.55
N HIS A 502 -2.98 -16.47 -4.10
CA HIS A 502 -2.55 -16.91 -2.77
C HIS A 502 -3.11 -16.00 -1.68
N GLY A 503 -2.92 -14.68 -1.78
CA GLY A 503 -3.36 -13.74 -0.75
C GLY A 503 -4.87 -13.67 -0.60
N THR A 504 -5.60 -13.82 -1.70
CA THR A 504 -7.06 -13.98 -1.72
C THR A 504 -7.50 -15.24 -0.96
N SER A 505 -6.78 -16.35 -1.14
CA SER A 505 -7.06 -17.61 -0.43
C SER A 505 -6.84 -17.46 1.07
N VAL A 506 -5.74 -16.82 1.45
CA VAL A 506 -5.40 -16.55 2.85
C VAL A 506 -6.45 -15.63 3.50
N ALA A 507 -6.84 -14.54 2.83
CA ALA A 507 -7.86 -13.62 3.32
C ALA A 507 -9.25 -14.27 3.48
N SER A 508 -9.63 -15.13 2.52
CA SER A 508 -10.86 -15.92 2.57
C SER A 508 -10.92 -16.83 3.80
N VAL A 509 -9.82 -17.52 4.15
CA VAL A 509 -9.75 -18.38 5.34
C VAL A 509 -9.70 -17.59 6.64
N ALA A 510 -9.03 -16.43 6.65
CA ALA A 510 -8.90 -15.61 7.85
C ALA A 510 -10.24 -14.97 8.25
N GLY A 511 -10.83 -14.19 7.34
CA GLY A 511 -12.01 -13.36 7.61
C GLY A 511 -13.04 -13.34 6.50
N GLY A 512 -13.05 -14.34 5.60
CA GLY A 512 -14.14 -14.52 4.64
C GLY A 512 -15.50 -14.71 5.34
N THR A 513 -16.57 -14.19 4.76
CA THR A 513 -17.95 -14.41 5.28
C THR A 513 -18.39 -15.88 5.27
N GLU A 514 -17.91 -16.65 4.28
CA GLU A 514 -18.30 -18.03 4.05
C GLU A 514 -17.30 -19.00 4.68
N PHE A 515 -16.01 -18.83 4.40
CA PHE A 515 -14.95 -19.75 4.82
C PHE A 515 -14.05 -19.22 5.93
N GLY A 516 -14.28 -17.98 6.39
CA GLY A 516 -13.46 -17.32 7.40
C GLY A 516 -13.66 -17.86 8.81
N VAL A 517 -12.58 -17.89 9.57
CA VAL A 517 -12.62 -18.21 11.01
C VAL A 517 -13.19 -17.05 11.83
N ALA A 518 -12.87 -15.82 11.43
CA ALA A 518 -13.30 -14.58 12.06
C ALA A 518 -14.00 -13.67 11.03
N SER A 519 -15.19 -14.08 10.59
CA SER A 519 -15.96 -13.47 9.50
C SER A 519 -16.32 -11.98 9.70
N ASP A 520 -16.35 -11.51 10.96
CA ASP A 520 -16.72 -10.15 11.34
C ASP A 520 -15.54 -9.30 11.84
N ALA A 521 -14.31 -9.83 11.77
CA ALA A 521 -13.11 -9.03 12.02
C ALA A 521 -12.86 -8.02 10.89
N ASP A 522 -12.26 -6.88 11.23
CA ASP A 522 -11.72 -5.98 10.22
C ASP A 522 -10.55 -6.64 9.49
N LEU A 523 -10.42 -6.42 8.19
CA LEU A 523 -9.30 -6.90 7.38
C LEU A 523 -8.43 -5.73 6.92
N TYR A 524 -7.12 -5.85 7.13
CA TYR A 524 -6.13 -4.92 6.59
C TYR A 524 -5.13 -5.67 5.72
N LEU A 525 -5.31 -5.56 4.41
CA LEU A 525 -4.71 -6.44 3.42
C LEU A 525 -3.51 -5.76 2.76
N VAL A 526 -2.30 -6.25 3.04
CA VAL A 526 -1.03 -5.65 2.64
C VAL A 526 -0.34 -6.49 1.55
N LYS A 527 -0.19 -5.92 0.35
CA LYS A 527 0.47 -6.59 -0.78
C LYS A 527 1.96 -6.30 -0.81
N VAL A 528 2.78 -7.36 -0.72
CA VAL A 528 4.25 -7.31 -0.74
C VAL A 528 4.91 -7.99 -1.94
N LYS A 529 4.16 -8.79 -2.71
CA LYS A 529 4.64 -9.39 -3.97
C LYS A 529 3.89 -8.77 -5.14
N ASN A 530 4.61 -8.27 -6.14
CA ASN A 530 4.00 -7.78 -7.37
C ASN A 530 4.40 -8.63 -8.58
N ALA A 531 3.87 -8.30 -9.74
CA ALA A 531 4.10 -9.03 -10.98
C ALA A 531 4.76 -8.14 -12.04
N TYR A 532 5.39 -8.78 -13.01
CA TYR A 532 5.96 -8.12 -14.19
C TYR A 532 5.75 -8.98 -15.43
N THR A 533 5.97 -8.41 -16.60
CA THR A 533 5.93 -9.12 -17.88
C THR A 533 7.38 -9.39 -18.31
N ASP A 534 7.72 -10.63 -18.66
CA ASP A 534 9.03 -10.94 -19.25
C ASP A 534 9.10 -10.54 -20.74
N ASP A 535 10.23 -10.86 -21.39
CA ASP A 535 10.46 -10.54 -22.81
C ASP A 535 9.50 -11.26 -23.75
N ASP A 536 8.91 -12.38 -23.32
CA ASP A 536 7.95 -13.18 -24.09
C ASP A 536 6.50 -12.74 -23.89
N GLY A 537 6.27 -11.69 -23.10
CA GLY A 537 4.92 -11.21 -22.78
C GLY A 537 4.23 -12.01 -21.67
N VAL A 538 4.94 -12.92 -21.01
CA VAL A 538 4.38 -13.78 -19.96
C VAL A 538 4.44 -13.07 -18.62
N VAL A 539 3.34 -13.14 -17.86
CA VAL A 539 3.28 -12.56 -16.51
C VAL A 539 4.07 -13.44 -15.54
N GLN A 540 5.07 -12.84 -14.92
CA GLN A 540 5.90 -13.41 -13.87
C GLN A 540 5.55 -12.80 -12.52
N HIS A 541 5.69 -13.59 -11.45
CA HIS A 541 5.47 -13.13 -10.09
C HIS A 541 6.81 -12.89 -9.41
N ALA A 542 7.01 -11.69 -8.89
CA ALA A 542 8.22 -11.37 -8.15
C ALA A 542 8.25 -12.09 -6.80
N GLN A 543 9.45 -12.46 -6.40
CA GLN A 543 9.72 -12.91 -5.04
C GLN A 543 9.65 -11.75 -4.06
N THR A 544 9.35 -12.05 -2.82
CA THR A 544 9.28 -11.07 -1.74
C THR A 544 10.64 -10.42 -1.55
N GLN A 545 10.65 -9.10 -1.57
CA GLN A 545 11.85 -8.30 -1.41
C GLN A 545 12.02 -7.90 0.06
N GLN A 546 13.24 -7.96 0.58
CA GLN A 546 13.50 -7.57 1.98
C GLN A 546 13.03 -6.14 2.30
N PRO A 547 13.33 -5.12 1.47
CA PRO A 547 12.82 -3.77 1.72
C PRO A 547 11.30 -3.69 1.68
N ALA A 548 10.64 -4.49 0.82
CA ALA A 548 9.19 -4.54 0.74
C ALA A 548 8.56 -5.15 2.00
N THR A 549 9.12 -6.25 2.51
CA THR A 549 8.67 -6.86 3.78
C THR A 549 8.84 -5.89 4.94
N LEU A 550 9.99 -5.21 5.03
CA LEU A 550 10.25 -4.23 6.07
C LEU A 550 9.28 -3.06 6.00
N GLU A 551 8.99 -2.55 4.80
CA GLU A 551 8.05 -1.46 4.61
C GLU A 551 6.63 -1.86 5.04
N ALA A 552 6.19 -3.07 4.66
CA ALA A 552 4.90 -3.59 5.11
C ALA A 552 4.81 -3.72 6.63
N MET A 553 5.85 -4.22 7.29
CA MET A 553 5.89 -4.29 8.75
C MET A 553 5.77 -2.91 9.39
N ARG A 554 6.56 -1.92 8.92
CA ARG A 554 6.52 -0.55 9.44
C ARG A 554 5.16 0.10 9.23
N HIS A 555 4.60 -0.06 8.04
CA HIS A 555 3.27 0.45 7.71
C HIS A 555 2.19 -0.15 8.61
N ILE A 556 2.26 -1.45 8.90
CA ILE A 556 1.32 -2.11 9.82
C ILE A 556 1.45 -1.59 11.24
N LEU A 557 2.68 -1.45 11.78
CA LEU A 557 2.89 -0.88 13.12
C LEU A 557 2.28 0.52 13.22
N ASP A 558 2.61 1.38 12.25
CA ASP A 558 2.09 2.76 12.18
C ASP A 558 0.56 2.79 12.05
N HIS A 559 -0.02 1.88 11.26
CA HIS A 559 -1.46 1.74 11.14
C HIS A 559 -2.11 1.30 12.46
N ILE A 560 -1.52 0.32 13.17
CA ILE A 560 -2.02 -0.13 14.48
C ILE A 560 -2.04 1.04 15.46
N GLU A 561 -0.96 1.82 15.51
CA GLU A 561 -0.82 2.95 16.42
C GLU A 561 -1.80 4.06 16.12
N ARG A 562 -1.85 4.53 14.86
CA ARG A 562 -2.70 5.64 14.44
C ARG A 562 -4.19 5.35 14.55
N ASN A 563 -4.58 4.08 14.45
CA ASN A 563 -5.99 3.66 14.45
C ASN A 563 -6.43 2.99 15.76
N ASN A 564 -5.64 3.10 16.83
CA ASN A 564 -5.94 2.57 18.17
C ASN A 564 -6.28 1.07 18.16
N LYS A 565 -5.50 0.26 17.43
CA LYS A 565 -5.72 -1.19 17.28
C LYS A 565 -4.85 -2.05 18.21
N GLN A 566 -4.12 -1.44 19.16
CA GLN A 566 -3.31 -2.15 20.16
C GLN A 566 -4.18 -3.10 21.00
N GLY A 567 -3.64 -4.28 21.33
CA GLY A 567 -4.38 -5.35 22.04
C GLY A 567 -5.49 -6.02 21.22
N LYS A 568 -5.64 -5.66 19.94
CA LYS A 568 -6.71 -6.10 19.03
C LYS A 568 -6.20 -6.38 17.62
N ALA A 569 -4.89 -6.54 17.46
CA ALA A 569 -4.23 -6.72 16.17
C ALA A 569 -3.62 -8.12 16.07
N VAL A 570 -3.97 -8.83 15.00
CA VAL A 570 -3.39 -10.13 14.64
C VAL A 570 -2.82 -10.01 13.24
N ILE A 571 -1.54 -10.33 13.07
CA ILE A 571 -0.85 -10.23 11.78
C ILE A 571 -0.65 -11.65 11.25
N ASN A 572 -1.14 -11.96 10.07
CA ASN A 572 -0.86 -13.19 9.36
C ASN A 572 0.24 -12.97 8.31
N TYR A 573 1.31 -13.76 8.39
CA TYR A 573 2.40 -13.80 7.43
C TYR A 573 2.60 -15.23 6.93
N SER A 574 1.92 -15.57 5.84
CA SER A 574 1.91 -16.92 5.25
C SER A 574 3.08 -17.17 4.28
N LEU A 575 4.22 -16.49 4.47
CA LEU A 575 5.40 -16.55 3.61
C LEU A 575 6.63 -17.02 4.40
N GLY A 576 7.69 -17.44 3.71
CA GLY A 576 8.95 -17.80 4.36
C GLY A 576 10.12 -17.99 3.39
N LEU A 577 11.33 -17.77 3.88
CA LEU A 577 12.58 -17.91 3.14
C LEU A 577 13.41 -19.04 3.72
N SER A 578 13.82 -20.01 2.90
CA SER A 578 14.77 -21.04 3.30
C SER A 578 16.19 -20.46 3.39
N ILE A 579 16.92 -20.81 4.46
CA ILE A 579 18.32 -20.42 4.67
C ILE A 579 19.29 -21.55 4.30
N LEU A 580 18.80 -22.76 4.02
CA LEU A 580 19.65 -23.86 3.57
C LEU A 580 20.17 -23.54 2.18
N ASP A 581 21.50 -23.61 2.07
CA ASP A 581 22.27 -23.32 0.87
C ASP A 581 21.76 -24.13 -0.33
N GLU A 582 21.22 -23.44 -1.35
CA GLU A 582 21.17 -23.93 -2.73
C GLU A 582 22.57 -24.29 -3.29
N GLY A 583 23.66 -24.02 -2.53
CA GLY A 583 25.01 -24.51 -2.79
C GLY A 583 25.19 -26.03 -2.61
N SER A 584 24.21 -26.73 -2.04
CA SER A 584 24.22 -28.19 -1.91
C SER A 584 23.82 -28.95 -3.19
N LYS A 585 23.35 -28.26 -4.24
CA LYS A 585 23.39 -28.85 -5.59
C LYS A 585 24.86 -28.83 -6.05
N GLU A 586 25.56 -29.90 -5.69
CA GLU A 586 26.96 -30.21 -6.01
C GLU A 586 27.37 -29.69 -7.39
N GLY A 587 28.06 -28.55 -7.45
CA GLY A 587 28.62 -28.06 -8.70
C GLY A 587 28.95 -26.58 -8.76
N ASN A 588 28.20 -25.72 -8.05
CA ASN A 588 28.42 -24.29 -8.13
C ASN A 588 29.20 -23.78 -6.91
N LYS A 589 30.54 -23.88 -6.97
CA LYS A 589 31.45 -23.18 -6.06
C LYS A 589 31.27 -21.66 -6.26
N GLY A 590 30.22 -21.09 -5.68
CA GLY A 590 30.12 -19.65 -5.51
C GLY A 590 31.36 -19.15 -4.77
N SER A 591 31.88 -17.99 -5.15
CA SER A 591 32.97 -17.36 -4.41
C SER A 591 32.59 -17.21 -2.93
N GLU A 592 33.55 -17.30 -2.01
CA GLU A 592 33.36 -17.03 -0.58
C GLU A 592 32.61 -15.70 -0.32
N GLU A 593 32.82 -14.71 -1.19
CA GLU A 593 32.09 -13.43 -1.15
C GLU A 593 30.58 -13.58 -1.34
N ARG A 594 30.12 -14.47 -2.22
CA ARG A 594 28.68 -14.75 -2.41
C ARG A 594 28.09 -15.43 -1.18
N LYS A 595 28.83 -16.35 -0.57
CA LYS A 595 28.42 -17.04 0.67
C LYS A 595 28.28 -16.04 1.82
N GLN A 596 29.30 -15.21 2.05
CA GLN A 596 29.26 -14.15 3.07
C GLN A 596 28.13 -13.14 2.83
N SER A 597 27.87 -12.78 1.57
CA SER A 597 26.76 -11.88 1.22
C SER A 597 25.39 -12.48 1.57
N ARG A 598 25.20 -13.78 1.28
CA ARG A 598 23.98 -14.52 1.63
C ARG A 598 23.78 -14.62 3.14
N GLU A 599 24.82 -15.02 3.88
CA GLU A 599 24.76 -15.11 5.35
C GLU A 599 24.39 -13.77 5.98
N LYS A 600 24.99 -12.66 5.51
CA LYS A 600 24.62 -11.31 5.95
C LYS A 600 23.18 -10.94 5.61
N ARG A 601 22.66 -11.34 4.44
CA ARG A 601 21.25 -11.14 4.06
C ARG A 601 20.30 -11.89 4.97
N HIS A 602 20.61 -13.14 5.33
CA HIS A 602 19.81 -13.92 6.26
C HIS A 602 19.82 -13.30 7.65
N GLU A 603 20.98 -12.87 8.14
CA GLU A 603 21.08 -12.26 9.47
C GLU A 603 20.28 -10.96 9.57
N ARG A 604 20.29 -10.13 8.52
CA ARG A 604 19.44 -8.94 8.46
C ARG A 604 17.95 -9.26 8.45
N HIS A 605 17.53 -10.31 7.74
CA HIS A 605 16.13 -10.75 7.78
C HIS A 605 15.74 -11.21 9.19
N LYS A 606 16.59 -11.97 9.87
CA LYS A 606 16.33 -12.35 11.27
C LYS A 606 16.19 -11.13 12.15
N GLU A 607 17.14 -10.19 12.07
CA GLU A 607 17.11 -8.97 12.87
C GLU A 607 15.86 -8.14 12.60
N MET A 608 15.42 -8.02 11.33
CA MET A 608 14.17 -7.37 10.95
C MET A 608 12.96 -7.98 11.67
N PHE A 609 12.81 -9.30 11.66
CA PHE A 609 11.69 -9.96 12.35
C PHE A 609 11.80 -9.90 13.87
N LEU A 610 13.00 -10.00 14.46
CA LEU A 610 13.21 -9.81 15.90
C LEU A 610 12.82 -8.40 16.37
N ASN A 611 13.09 -7.40 15.53
CA ASN A 611 12.69 -6.03 15.79
C ASN A 611 11.18 -5.88 15.71
N PHE A 612 10.56 -6.46 14.69
CA PHE A 612 9.11 -6.50 14.54
C PHE A 612 8.43 -7.22 15.72
N GLU A 613 8.97 -8.35 16.18
CA GLU A 613 8.51 -9.07 17.38
C GLU A 613 8.47 -8.16 18.62
N ARG A 614 9.53 -7.37 18.84
CA ARG A 614 9.57 -6.45 19.98
C ARG A 614 8.49 -5.38 19.86
N ASP A 615 8.33 -4.78 18.69
CA ASP A 615 7.35 -3.72 18.49
C ASP A 615 5.91 -4.27 18.59
N LEU A 616 5.66 -5.49 18.09
CA LEU A 616 4.38 -6.18 18.28
C LEU A 616 4.08 -6.43 19.76
N LYS A 617 5.08 -6.81 20.56
CA LYS A 617 4.92 -6.98 22.00
C LYS A 617 4.54 -5.67 22.71
N ASP A 618 5.15 -4.56 22.32
CA ASP A 618 4.82 -3.23 22.86
C ASP A 618 3.39 -2.79 22.50
N LEU A 619 2.86 -3.27 21.37
CA LEU A 619 1.50 -3.01 20.89
C LEU A 619 0.45 -4.04 21.34
N ASP A 620 0.85 -5.05 22.12
CA ASP A 620 0.00 -6.20 22.48
C ASP A 620 -0.64 -6.86 21.24
N ALA A 621 0.20 -7.10 20.23
CA ALA A 621 -0.16 -7.71 18.95
C ALA A 621 0.60 -9.03 18.74
N VAL A 622 0.06 -9.91 17.89
CA VAL A 622 0.64 -11.24 17.61
C VAL A 622 0.88 -11.46 16.13
N LEU A 623 1.96 -12.17 15.79
CA LEU A 623 2.29 -12.59 14.43
C LEU A 623 2.05 -14.09 14.27
N VAL A 624 1.12 -14.45 13.40
CA VAL A 624 0.84 -15.83 13.00
C VAL A 624 1.59 -16.13 11.69
N ILE A 625 2.40 -17.18 11.71
CA ILE A 625 3.26 -17.55 10.57
C ILE A 625 3.00 -18.99 10.16
N SER A 626 3.04 -19.27 8.85
CA SER A 626 2.98 -20.65 8.35
C SER A 626 4.29 -21.38 8.62
N ALA A 627 4.23 -22.68 8.94
CA ALA A 627 5.45 -23.48 9.17
C ALA A 627 6.31 -23.66 7.90
N GLY A 628 5.69 -23.61 6.72
CA GLY A 628 6.32 -23.98 5.45
C GLY A 628 5.80 -25.31 4.91
N ASN A 629 6.10 -25.57 3.63
CA ASN A 629 5.61 -26.74 2.88
C ASN A 629 6.76 -27.63 2.37
N ASP A 630 7.89 -27.63 3.06
CA ASP A 630 9.01 -28.53 2.77
C ASP A 630 9.29 -29.44 3.98
N PRO A 631 9.00 -30.75 3.90
CA PRO A 631 9.23 -31.67 5.00
C PRO A 631 10.71 -32.03 5.19
N ASN A 632 11.58 -31.71 4.22
CA ASN A 632 13.02 -32.01 4.28
C ASN A 632 13.82 -30.87 4.92
N THR A 633 13.20 -29.70 5.10
CA THR A 633 13.79 -28.54 5.75
C THR A 633 13.13 -28.35 7.11
N ARG A 634 13.90 -28.10 8.17
CA ARG A 634 13.37 -27.83 9.51
C ARG A 634 13.09 -26.35 9.74
N LEU A 635 12.28 -26.02 10.75
CA LEU A 635 11.98 -24.60 11.05
C LEU A 635 13.22 -23.76 11.35
N GLU A 636 14.28 -24.31 11.99
CA GLU A 636 15.53 -23.57 12.26
C GLU A 636 16.24 -23.09 10.99
N HIS A 637 15.80 -23.57 9.83
CA HIS A 637 16.32 -23.23 8.54
C HIS A 637 15.42 -22.31 7.71
N ARG A 638 14.41 -21.70 8.32
CA ARG A 638 13.46 -20.83 7.61
C ARG A 638 13.24 -19.53 8.37
N ILE A 639 13.17 -18.41 7.67
CA ILE A 639 12.84 -17.11 8.27
C ILE A 639 11.44 -16.69 7.78
N PRO A 640 10.51 -16.30 8.67
CA PRO A 640 10.69 -16.06 10.12
C PRO A 640 10.56 -17.27 11.05
N GLN A 641 10.25 -18.46 10.54
CA GLN A 641 9.87 -19.63 11.34
C GLN A 641 10.88 -20.03 12.42
N MET A 642 12.18 -19.88 12.15
CA MET A 642 13.26 -20.18 13.08
C MET A 642 13.24 -19.32 14.35
N LEU A 643 12.53 -18.19 14.32
CA LEU A 643 12.43 -17.26 15.43
C LEU A 643 11.25 -17.57 16.35
N GLY A 644 10.35 -18.49 15.97
CA GLY A 644 9.24 -18.92 16.82
C GLY A 644 9.75 -19.55 18.11
N ARG A 645 9.22 -19.11 19.26
CA ARG A 645 9.50 -19.63 20.60
C ARG A 645 8.19 -19.81 21.36
N GLU A 646 8.20 -20.58 22.44
CA GLU A 646 7.00 -20.75 23.26
C GLU A 646 6.59 -19.45 24.00
N ASP A 647 7.53 -18.51 24.17
CA ASP A 647 7.38 -17.32 25.00
C ASP A 647 7.39 -15.99 24.23
N ASN A 648 7.27 -16.03 22.89
CA ASN A 648 7.22 -14.82 22.08
C ASN A 648 5.91 -14.60 21.33
N ALA A 649 5.82 -13.45 20.64
CA ALA A 649 4.64 -13.03 19.90
C ALA A 649 4.40 -13.83 18.60
N PHE A 650 5.18 -14.88 18.33
CA PHE A 650 5.12 -15.65 17.10
C PHE A 650 4.34 -16.94 17.33
N ILE A 651 3.32 -17.16 16.51
CA ILE A 651 2.53 -18.39 16.48
C ILE A 651 2.85 -19.09 15.16
N THR A 652 3.70 -20.13 15.21
CA THR A 652 4.02 -20.93 14.02
C THR A 652 3.01 -22.04 13.86
N VAL A 653 2.36 -22.10 12.69
CA VAL A 653 1.25 -23.01 12.43
C VAL A 653 1.65 -24.12 11.46
N GLY A 654 1.70 -25.35 11.98
CA GLY A 654 1.85 -26.57 11.20
C GLY A 654 0.55 -27.00 10.53
N GLY A 655 0.67 -27.87 9.53
CA GLY A 655 -0.48 -28.37 8.77
C GLY A 655 -0.93 -29.77 9.17
N VAL A 656 -2.23 -30.01 9.24
CA VAL A 656 -2.85 -31.34 9.30
C VAL A 656 -3.86 -31.53 8.16
N ASP A 657 -4.23 -32.76 7.85
CA ASP A 657 -5.37 -33.05 6.96
C ASP A 657 -6.71 -32.98 7.70
N GLU A 658 -7.80 -33.31 7.01
CA GLU A 658 -9.17 -33.27 7.56
C GLU A 658 -9.41 -34.28 8.69
N ASP A 659 -8.61 -35.33 8.77
CA ASP A 659 -8.62 -36.36 9.82
C ASP A 659 -7.65 -36.02 10.96
N GLY A 660 -6.98 -34.87 10.90
CA GLY A 660 -5.99 -34.43 11.87
C GLY A 660 -4.63 -35.12 11.73
N GLN A 661 -4.38 -35.89 10.67
CA GLN A 661 -3.03 -36.43 10.45
C GLN A 661 -2.09 -35.33 9.99
N ILE A 662 -0.82 -35.39 10.38
CA ILE A 662 0.17 -34.38 9.98
C ILE A 662 0.22 -34.31 8.45
N TYR A 663 0.06 -33.10 7.92
CA TYR A 663 0.22 -32.85 6.51
C TYR A 663 1.67 -33.16 6.13
N ARG A 664 1.87 -34.19 5.29
CA ARG A 664 3.19 -34.71 4.94
C ARG A 664 4.18 -33.70 4.35
N LYS A 665 3.69 -32.54 3.86
CA LYS A 665 4.57 -31.46 3.38
C LYS A 665 4.81 -30.38 4.42
N SER A 666 4.12 -30.38 5.56
CA SER A 666 4.35 -29.43 6.64
C SER A 666 5.81 -29.52 7.08
N THR A 667 6.49 -28.36 7.10
CA THR A 667 7.85 -28.28 7.61
C THR A 667 7.87 -28.69 9.09
N PRO A 668 8.73 -29.66 9.49
CA PRO A 668 8.78 -30.17 10.85
C PRO A 668 9.43 -29.20 11.84
N GLN A 669 9.12 -29.42 13.12
CA GLN A 669 9.74 -28.79 14.29
C GLN A 669 11.26 -28.75 14.19
N GLY A 670 11.85 -27.60 14.51
CA GLY A 670 13.29 -27.49 14.58
C GLY A 670 13.90 -28.08 15.85
N GLU A 671 15.15 -28.55 15.75
CA GLU A 671 15.94 -29.05 16.88
C GLU A 671 16.65 -27.92 17.64
N ASN A 672 17.17 -26.93 16.90
CA ASN A 672 17.99 -25.85 17.46
C ASN A 672 17.39 -24.46 17.28
N GLY A 673 16.12 -24.37 16.87
CA GLY A 673 15.42 -23.11 16.64
C GLY A 673 14.09 -23.31 15.93
N GLY A 674 13.16 -22.36 16.11
CA GLY A 674 11.82 -22.41 15.54
C GLY A 674 10.89 -23.43 16.20
N SER A 675 9.88 -22.93 16.90
CA SER A 675 8.84 -23.74 17.56
C SER A 675 7.55 -23.77 16.74
N LEU A 676 7.01 -24.97 16.50
CA LEU A 676 5.64 -25.21 16.08
C LEU A 676 4.73 -25.00 17.27
N THR A 677 3.95 -23.92 17.24
CA THR A 677 3.07 -23.54 18.34
C THR A 677 1.79 -24.38 18.32
N VAL A 678 1.18 -24.51 17.14
CA VAL A 678 -0.10 -25.22 16.95
C VAL A 678 -0.20 -25.85 15.56
N TRP A 679 -1.21 -26.69 15.39
CA TRP A 679 -1.57 -27.31 14.12
C TRP A 679 -2.98 -26.89 13.71
N ALA A 680 -3.17 -26.64 12.41
CA ALA A 680 -4.49 -26.40 11.83
C ALA A 680 -4.61 -27.10 10.47
N GLN A 681 -5.84 -27.27 9.99
CA GLN A 681 -6.06 -27.96 8.72
C GLN A 681 -5.38 -27.21 7.57
N ALA A 682 -4.47 -27.90 6.90
CA ALA A 682 -3.72 -27.44 5.74
C ALA A 682 -4.08 -28.19 4.46
N VAL A 683 -4.86 -29.29 4.52
CA VAL A 683 -5.21 -30.08 3.33
C VAL A 683 -6.68 -29.91 3.00
N ASN A 684 -7.00 -29.78 1.71
CA ASN A 684 -8.37 -29.63 1.20
C ASN A 684 -9.15 -28.45 1.82
N VAL A 685 -8.46 -27.36 2.17
CA VAL A 685 -9.08 -26.17 2.75
C VAL A 685 -9.87 -25.45 1.66
N ARG A 686 -11.18 -25.28 1.88
CA ARG A 686 -12.04 -24.52 0.97
C ARG A 686 -11.82 -23.04 1.17
N CYS A 687 -11.48 -22.35 0.08
CA CYS A 687 -11.25 -20.91 0.06
C CYS A 687 -11.51 -20.35 -1.34
N TYR A 688 -11.67 -19.04 -1.44
CA TYR A 688 -11.70 -18.36 -2.74
C TYR A 688 -10.28 -18.09 -3.26
N THR A 689 -10.10 -18.21 -4.57
CA THR A 689 -8.87 -17.81 -5.26
C THR A 689 -9.16 -16.64 -6.20
N ASN A 690 -8.17 -16.15 -6.95
CA ASN A 690 -8.36 -15.13 -7.99
C ASN A 690 -9.47 -15.39 -9.04
N ASN A 691 -10.00 -16.62 -9.17
CA ASN A 691 -11.00 -17.01 -10.19
C ASN A 691 -12.48 -16.90 -9.74
N LEU A 692 -12.80 -16.24 -8.62
CA LEU A 692 -14.17 -16.11 -8.03
C LEU A 692 -14.89 -17.43 -7.68
N VAL A 693 -14.27 -18.59 -7.92
CA VAL A 693 -14.87 -19.89 -7.61
C VAL A 693 -14.15 -20.50 -6.41
N PRO A 694 -14.88 -20.92 -5.36
CA PRO A 694 -14.27 -21.64 -4.25
C PRO A 694 -13.52 -22.89 -4.71
N ARG A 695 -12.30 -23.07 -4.23
CA ARG A 695 -11.48 -24.27 -4.51
C ARG A 695 -10.95 -24.84 -3.21
N ALA A 696 -10.71 -26.16 -3.23
CA ALA A 696 -9.95 -26.82 -2.19
C ALA A 696 -8.46 -26.65 -2.52
N LYS A 697 -7.69 -26.12 -1.58
CA LYS A 697 -6.24 -25.93 -1.69
C LYS A 697 -5.53 -26.55 -0.50
N SER A 698 -4.23 -26.79 -0.65
CA SER A 698 -3.42 -27.35 0.42
C SER A 698 -2.13 -26.57 0.64
N GLY A 699 -1.77 -26.33 1.90
CA GLY A 699 -0.58 -25.61 2.32
C GLY A 699 -0.69 -25.10 3.75
N THR A 700 0.43 -25.02 4.47
CA THR A 700 0.48 -24.39 5.80
C THR A 700 0.15 -22.89 5.75
N SER A 701 0.23 -22.27 4.57
CA SER A 701 -0.28 -20.92 4.30
C SER A 701 -1.80 -20.78 4.47
N LEU A 702 -2.56 -21.88 4.43
CA LEU A 702 -4.00 -21.93 4.70
C LEU A 702 -4.32 -22.41 6.13
N ALA A 703 -3.36 -23.06 6.79
CA ALA A 703 -3.46 -23.40 8.21
C ALA A 703 -3.22 -22.17 9.10
N ALA A 704 -2.21 -21.36 8.79
CA ALA A 704 -1.90 -20.13 9.52
C ALA A 704 -3.10 -19.17 9.69
N PRO A 705 -3.84 -18.79 8.63
CA PRO A 705 -5.01 -17.92 8.78
C PRO A 705 -6.15 -18.54 9.58
N ALA A 706 -6.13 -19.83 9.89
CA ALA A 706 -7.12 -20.45 10.76
C ALA A 706 -6.90 -20.16 12.26
N VAL A 707 -5.73 -19.62 12.63
CA VAL A 707 -5.30 -19.38 14.03
C VAL A 707 -5.34 -17.88 14.38
N VAL A 708 -5.89 -17.03 13.53
CA VAL A 708 -5.87 -15.56 13.70
C VAL A 708 -6.96 -14.99 14.63
N LYS A 709 -7.61 -15.84 15.42
CA LYS A 709 -8.82 -15.52 16.19
C LYS A 709 -8.60 -15.45 17.69
#